data_AF-A0A5Z3XDV6-F1
#
_entry.id   AF-A0A5Z3XDV6-F1
#
_cell.length_a   1.000
_cell.length_b   1.000
_cell.length_c   1.000
_cell.angle_alpha   90.00
_cell.angle_beta   90.00
_cell.angle_gamma   90.00
#
_symmetry.space_group_name_H-M   'P 1'
#
loop_
_entity.id
_entity.type
_entity.pdbx_description
1 polymer ?
#
loop_
_entity_poly.entity_id
_entity_poly.type
_entity_poly.pdbx_seq_one_letter_code
_entity_poly.pdbx_strand_id
1 'polypeptide(L)'
;MPVLISGVLKDGTGTPVQNCTIQLKASRTSTTVVVNTVASENPDDAGRYSMDVEQGQYAVTLLVEGYPPSHAGVITVYDDSKPGTLNDFLGAMTEDDVRPEALRRFEAMVEEVARQASEASRNATAAGQASEQAQTSAGQASESATAAVNAAGAAEASATQAASSAASAESSAGTATTKAGEASASAASADTARTAAAASAAAAKTSEANADASRTAAGESAARAEDAAKRAEDIADVISLEDASLTKKGIVKLSSATDIDSEALAATPKAVKAVMSEAQTKAPIDSPVFTGTPTTPTPPDDAKGLQTANAEFVRKLIAALVGSAPEVLDTLKELADALGSDPDFATTITNMIAGKQPLDNTLTNLSGKDVPALLQYLGLVEFIDNASNAVPSTRKVNGKSLSEDIDILASDVRTESGGGTVQSVIEDHQLRIAVCERNSRVENFHTLAETCTAELLSLNAPEAHEKSIMLTVNEDLTTDYSGPVTGHCSIGNPQNYTLALYASTTLEYQSAAMVLNTDGTFSFKRSWPGVKSFKLFRTSNNGLVTVWEDPLCIRSYRMPADAGDETVRIMKDRTYTYDQAVSAIALMAQGHSQVDRFIRGVCAIVGSGDGEGSVPFFVNRMSAQTSSQYYRTGNAAWVAYALAYYLLKYPTGAQAIAARDKLTQCAEWIDKFRVTDIRDVRYGLYTSGSGRYVNGVFYPDFEADWCTSEHQFDLWFLFELMGRVGFTGYTEKAAALAASILDKLWVEKEGTFRAGMRKTGPDNASPLDCSSWGGLFVANIDMEKARRCYACLERFWYATHDVTGYTPYHPNYGYPNKQRGVWVEGSAGVALLARGLGMDDTARDILARLAPLRTRYGYIDSCDYPDNDDMPAWPSSCNTAWMILACNPQGFWNVTSPAIPGSYYRY
;
A
#
# COMPACT_ATOMS: atom_id res chain seq x y z
N MET A 1 59.56 54.38 -31.88
CA MET A 1 60.85 54.54 -32.56
C MET A 1 61.85 53.73 -31.78
N PRO A 2 62.76 52.99 -32.42
CA PRO A 2 63.72 52.19 -31.69
C PRO A 2 64.69 53.10 -30.92
N VAL A 3 65.12 52.62 -29.75
CA VAL A 3 66.04 53.30 -28.84
C VAL A 3 67.43 52.73 -29.04
N LEU A 4 68.41 53.61 -29.26
CA LEU A 4 69.79 53.21 -29.50
C LEU A 4 70.44 52.75 -28.18
N ILE A 5 70.77 51.46 -28.10
CA ILE A 5 71.57 50.88 -27.02
C ILE A 5 72.99 50.64 -27.55
N SER A 6 73.95 51.41 -27.05
CA SER A 6 75.33 51.35 -27.54
C SER A 6 76.34 51.59 -26.41
N GLY A 7 77.51 50.98 -26.51
CA GLY A 7 78.52 51.04 -25.46
C GLY A 7 79.75 50.20 -25.74
N VAL A 8 80.60 50.01 -24.72
CA VAL A 8 81.75 49.10 -24.78
C VAL A 8 81.57 48.01 -23.74
N LEU A 9 81.42 46.76 -24.20
CA LEU A 9 81.33 45.58 -23.34
C LEU A 9 82.71 45.24 -22.80
N LYS A 10 82.86 45.30 -21.47
CA LYS A 10 84.12 45.07 -20.75
C LYS A 10 83.92 44.03 -19.67
N ASP A 11 84.97 43.28 -19.37
CA ASP A 11 85.00 42.37 -18.23
C ASP A 11 85.22 43.13 -16.90
N GLY A 12 85.22 42.38 -15.79
CA GLY A 12 85.44 42.94 -14.44
C GLY A 12 86.81 43.59 -14.21
N THR A 13 87.75 43.48 -15.16
CA THR A 13 89.05 44.17 -15.13
C THR A 13 89.09 45.41 -16.04
N GLY A 14 88.01 45.66 -16.79
CA GLY A 14 87.89 46.77 -17.74
C GLY A 14 88.42 46.45 -19.14
N THR A 15 88.82 45.20 -19.41
CA THR A 15 89.31 44.75 -20.71
C THR A 15 88.13 44.48 -21.65
N PRO A 16 88.18 44.89 -22.93
CA PRO A 16 87.11 44.59 -23.89
C PRO A 16 86.86 43.09 -24.05
N VAL A 17 85.60 42.69 -24.03
CA VAL A 17 85.20 41.29 -24.26
C VAL A 17 85.11 41.05 -25.76
N GLN A 18 86.08 40.31 -26.32
CA GLN A 18 86.11 39.92 -27.74
C GLN A 18 85.32 38.63 -27.99
N ASN A 19 84.89 38.40 -29.24
CA ASN A 19 84.15 37.21 -29.68
C ASN A 19 82.89 36.89 -28.84
N CYS A 20 82.19 37.94 -28.42
CA CYS A 20 80.91 37.83 -27.72
C CYS A 20 79.75 38.17 -28.65
N THR A 21 78.61 37.51 -28.50
CA THR A 21 77.34 37.94 -29.09
C THR A 21 76.40 38.37 -27.97
N ILE A 22 75.86 39.59 -28.07
CA ILE A 22 74.81 40.09 -27.18
C ILE A 22 73.47 39.70 -27.81
N GLN A 23 72.65 38.92 -27.11
CA GLN A 23 71.31 38.53 -27.54
C GLN A 23 70.23 39.19 -26.69
N LEU A 24 69.25 39.79 -27.36
CA LEU A 24 68.03 40.30 -26.77
C LEU A 24 66.84 39.45 -27.22
N LYS A 25 66.27 38.67 -26.31
CA LYS A 25 65.08 37.86 -26.59
C LYS A 25 63.84 38.52 -26.01
N ALA A 26 62.87 38.85 -26.87
CA ALA A 26 61.61 39.46 -26.45
C ALA A 26 60.88 38.51 -25.48
N SER A 27 60.64 38.99 -24.25
CA SER A 27 60.02 38.21 -23.17
C SER A 27 58.50 38.31 -23.15
N ARG A 28 57.94 39.34 -23.81
CA ARG A 28 56.50 39.54 -24.01
C ARG A 28 56.23 40.18 -25.36
N THR A 29 55.03 39.96 -25.91
CA THR A 29 54.59 40.62 -27.15
C THR A 29 54.26 42.08 -26.84
N SER A 30 54.95 43.01 -27.48
CA SER A 30 54.64 44.44 -27.49
C SER A 30 53.89 44.80 -28.78
N THR A 31 53.53 46.08 -28.92
CA THR A 31 52.86 46.62 -30.11
C THR A 31 53.74 46.54 -31.37
N THR A 32 55.06 46.43 -31.22
CA THR A 32 56.02 46.40 -32.35
C THR A 32 56.88 45.13 -32.39
N VAL A 33 56.96 44.35 -31.30
CA VAL A 33 57.80 43.14 -31.24
C VAL A 33 57.06 41.95 -30.64
N VAL A 34 57.06 40.80 -31.32
CA VAL A 34 56.41 39.57 -30.84
C VAL A 34 57.33 38.81 -29.87
N VAL A 35 56.74 38.21 -28.82
CA VAL A 35 57.47 37.37 -27.85
C VAL A 35 58.29 36.26 -28.53
N ASN A 36 59.41 35.89 -27.93
CA ASN A 36 60.38 34.89 -28.38
C ASN A 36 61.22 35.25 -29.62
N THR A 37 61.01 36.40 -30.25
CA THR A 37 61.92 36.90 -31.28
C THR A 37 63.26 37.32 -30.65
N VAL A 38 64.35 37.18 -31.41
CA VAL A 38 65.71 37.43 -30.93
C VAL A 38 66.43 38.41 -31.85
N ALA A 39 66.97 39.48 -31.28
CA ALA A 39 67.96 40.34 -31.92
C ALA A 39 69.35 40.01 -31.37
N SER A 40 70.37 40.08 -32.21
CA SER A 40 71.76 39.77 -31.84
C SER A 40 72.70 40.83 -32.38
N GLU A 41 73.68 41.23 -31.59
CA GLU A 41 74.74 42.16 -31.99
C GLU A 41 76.10 41.64 -31.50
N ASN A 42 77.11 41.72 -32.37
CA ASN A 42 78.47 41.28 -32.07
C ASN A 42 79.36 42.50 -31.85
N PRO A 43 79.89 42.73 -30.64
CA PRO A 43 80.82 43.81 -30.42
C PRO A 43 82.11 43.63 -31.25
N ASP A 44 82.74 44.74 -31.64
CA ASP A 44 84.01 44.74 -32.38
C ASP A 44 85.23 44.30 -31.52
N ASP A 45 86.43 44.24 -32.11
CA ASP A 45 87.67 43.86 -31.40
C ASP A 45 88.01 44.80 -30.22
N ALA A 46 87.42 46.00 -30.17
CA ALA A 46 87.52 46.94 -29.07
C ALA A 46 86.34 46.85 -28.08
N GLY A 47 85.46 45.86 -28.24
CA GLY A 47 84.28 45.58 -27.42
C GLY A 47 83.10 46.51 -27.67
N ARG A 48 83.11 47.32 -28.73
CA ARG A 48 82.05 48.31 -29.00
C ARG A 48 80.86 47.65 -29.67
N TYR A 49 79.65 47.94 -29.17
CA TYR A 49 78.40 47.46 -29.74
C TYR A 49 77.41 48.61 -29.90
N SER A 50 76.49 48.47 -30.86
CA SER A 50 75.47 49.47 -31.15
C SER A 50 74.26 48.83 -31.81
N MET A 51 73.10 48.88 -31.17
CA MET A 51 71.87 48.31 -31.70
C MET A 51 70.65 49.21 -31.44
N ASP A 52 69.78 49.32 -32.44
CA ASP A 52 68.49 49.99 -32.35
C ASP A 52 67.44 49.00 -31.82
N VAL A 53 66.91 49.24 -30.62
CA VAL A 53 66.02 48.30 -29.92
C VAL A 53 64.62 48.89 -29.80
N GLU A 54 63.63 48.16 -30.32
CA GLU A 54 62.22 48.55 -30.24
C GLU A 54 61.66 48.48 -28.81
N GLN A 55 60.50 49.11 -28.58
CA GLN A 55 59.83 49.12 -27.28
C GLN A 55 59.43 47.70 -26.88
N GLY A 56 59.84 47.27 -25.69
CA GLY A 56 59.53 45.95 -25.18
C GLY A 56 60.39 45.53 -23.98
N GLN A 57 60.11 44.34 -23.48
CA GLN A 57 60.90 43.72 -22.42
C GLN A 57 61.72 42.56 -22.98
N TYR A 58 63.03 42.57 -22.73
CA TYR A 58 63.99 41.66 -23.34
C TYR A 58 64.85 40.96 -22.29
N ALA A 59 64.97 39.64 -22.43
CA ALA A 59 65.97 38.86 -21.72
C ALA A 59 67.31 38.99 -22.45
N VAL A 60 68.32 39.46 -21.73
CA VAL A 60 69.67 39.70 -22.26
C VAL A 60 70.56 38.49 -21.98
N THR A 61 71.19 37.96 -23.01
CA THR A 61 72.14 36.82 -22.90
C THR A 61 73.44 37.16 -23.61
N LEU A 62 74.57 36.90 -22.96
CA LEU A 62 75.91 37.07 -23.54
C LEU A 62 76.47 35.70 -23.92
N LEU A 63 76.88 35.54 -25.18
CA LEU A 63 77.44 34.30 -25.71
C LEU A 63 78.89 34.56 -26.12
N VAL A 64 79.83 34.18 -25.28
CA VAL A 64 81.27 34.28 -25.57
C VAL A 64 81.75 32.97 -26.17
N GLU A 65 82.42 33.02 -27.31
CA GLU A 65 82.91 31.83 -28.01
C GLU A 65 83.79 30.95 -27.09
N GLY A 66 83.45 29.67 -26.96
CA GLY A 66 84.12 28.72 -26.05
C GLY A 66 83.56 28.65 -24.63
N TYR A 67 82.57 29.47 -24.26
CA TYR A 67 81.92 29.47 -22.95
C TYR A 67 80.39 29.26 -23.07
N PRO A 68 79.73 28.67 -22.06
CA PRO A 68 78.28 28.51 -22.07
C PRO A 68 77.56 29.89 -22.06
N PRO A 69 76.41 30.03 -22.75
CA PRO A 69 75.62 31.26 -22.73
C PRO A 69 75.29 31.72 -21.31
N SER A 70 75.54 32.99 -21.01
CA SER A 70 75.32 33.58 -19.70
C SER A 70 74.17 34.59 -19.75
N HIS A 71 73.16 34.40 -18.89
CA HIS A 71 72.05 35.33 -18.78
C HIS A 71 72.48 36.56 -17.97
N ALA A 72 72.47 37.73 -18.61
CA ALA A 72 72.94 38.99 -18.02
C ALA A 72 71.84 39.74 -17.25
N GLY A 73 70.56 39.46 -17.54
CA GLY A 73 69.41 40.05 -16.86
C GLY A 73 68.27 40.39 -17.82
N VAL A 74 67.28 41.13 -17.34
CA VAL A 74 66.13 41.59 -18.13
C VAL A 74 66.17 43.11 -18.21
N ILE A 75 65.96 43.64 -19.41
CA ILE A 75 65.80 45.09 -19.63
C ILE A 75 64.39 45.40 -20.12
N THR A 76 63.90 46.59 -19.79
CA THR A 76 62.65 47.13 -20.34
C THR A 76 62.95 48.44 -21.06
N VAL A 77 62.59 48.50 -22.34
CA VAL A 77 62.70 49.71 -23.18
C VAL A 77 61.30 50.31 -23.33
N TYR A 78 61.11 51.51 -22.80
CA TYR A 78 59.89 52.30 -22.92
C TYR A 78 59.95 53.23 -24.15
N ASP A 79 58.81 53.80 -24.53
CA ASP A 79 58.71 54.70 -25.70
C ASP A 79 59.46 56.02 -25.51
N ASP A 80 59.66 56.46 -24.27
CA ASP A 80 60.41 57.64 -23.87
C ASP A 80 61.83 57.34 -23.37
N SER A 81 62.27 56.07 -23.45
CA SER A 81 63.61 55.68 -23.00
C SER A 81 64.70 56.38 -23.79
N LYS A 82 65.67 56.97 -23.08
CA LYS A 82 66.79 57.68 -23.70
C LYS A 82 67.87 56.69 -24.17
N PRO A 83 68.61 56.99 -25.26
CA PRO A 83 69.78 56.21 -25.65
C PRO A 83 70.80 56.08 -24.52
N GLY A 84 71.38 54.90 -24.36
CA GLY A 84 72.28 54.58 -23.25
C GLY A 84 73.05 53.28 -23.43
N THR A 85 73.86 52.92 -22.44
CA THR A 85 74.59 51.65 -22.43
C THR A 85 73.71 50.51 -21.93
N LEU A 86 74.10 49.26 -22.20
CA LEU A 86 73.34 48.09 -21.78
C LEU A 86 73.29 47.97 -20.25
N ASN A 87 74.35 48.42 -19.58
CA ASN A 87 74.42 48.48 -18.11
C ASN A 87 73.45 49.52 -17.53
N ASP A 88 73.18 50.63 -18.23
CA ASP A 88 72.22 51.64 -17.79
C ASP A 88 70.80 51.05 -17.75
N PHE A 89 70.47 50.20 -18.74
CA PHE A 89 69.18 49.51 -18.78
C PHE A 89 69.10 48.31 -17.82
N LEU A 90 70.20 47.60 -17.56
CA LEU A 90 70.25 46.50 -16.59
C LEU A 90 70.26 46.99 -15.13
N GLY A 91 70.68 48.22 -14.88
CA GLY A 91 70.76 48.83 -13.54
C GLY A 91 69.59 49.76 -13.18
N ALA A 92 68.62 49.96 -14.09
CA ALA A 92 67.46 50.81 -13.83
C ALA A 92 66.47 50.11 -12.87
N MET A 93 66.12 50.77 -11.76
CA MET A 93 65.06 50.29 -10.84
C MET A 93 63.74 50.16 -11.59
N THR A 94 63.03 49.04 -11.41
CA THR A 94 61.73 48.79 -12.06
C THR A 94 60.59 49.31 -11.19
N GLU A 95 59.40 49.52 -11.75
CA GLU A 95 58.20 50.03 -11.04
C GLU A 95 57.81 49.21 -9.78
N ASP A 96 58.30 47.96 -9.66
CA ASP A 96 58.08 47.13 -8.47
C ASP A 96 58.87 47.61 -7.24
N ASP A 97 59.97 48.35 -7.42
CA ASP A 97 60.88 48.75 -6.33
C ASP A 97 60.42 50.01 -5.56
N VAL A 98 59.35 50.70 -6.00
CA VAL A 98 58.91 51.98 -5.40
C VAL A 98 57.52 51.93 -4.73
N ARG A 99 56.93 50.74 -4.52
CA ARG A 99 55.57 50.59 -3.95
C ARG A 99 55.59 50.49 -2.41
N PRO A 100 55.04 51.44 -1.63
CA PRO A 100 55.09 51.40 -0.16
C PRO A 100 54.23 50.29 0.46
N GLU A 101 54.79 49.51 1.39
CA GLU A 101 54.15 48.42 2.15
C GLU A 101 52.80 48.81 2.79
N ALA A 102 52.64 50.08 3.18
CA ALA A 102 51.42 50.60 3.78
C ALA A 102 50.21 50.56 2.83
N LEU A 103 50.42 50.78 1.53
CA LEU A 103 49.34 50.77 0.54
C LEU A 103 48.87 49.35 0.24
N ARG A 104 49.81 48.38 0.17
CA ARG A 104 49.50 46.95 0.04
C ARG A 104 48.63 46.43 1.20
N ARG A 105 48.91 46.87 2.44
CA ARG A 105 48.13 46.49 3.62
C ARG A 105 46.75 47.15 3.66
N PHE A 106 46.64 48.38 3.14
CA PHE A 106 45.35 49.08 3.05
C PHE A 106 44.44 48.42 2.01
N GLU A 107 44.96 48.04 0.84
CA GLU A 107 44.21 47.32 -0.20
C GLU A 107 43.74 45.94 0.29
N ALA A 108 44.61 45.17 0.96
CA ALA A 108 44.24 43.88 1.56
C ALA A 108 43.16 44.01 2.65
N MET A 109 43.20 45.10 3.44
CA MET A 109 42.18 45.38 4.45
C MET A 109 40.85 45.80 3.81
N VAL A 110 40.87 46.53 2.69
CA VAL A 110 39.65 46.88 1.94
C VAL A 110 39.03 45.65 1.28
N GLU A 111 39.83 44.75 0.71
CA GLU A 111 39.33 43.46 0.18
C GLU A 111 38.74 42.58 1.29
N GLU A 112 39.37 42.53 2.46
CA GLU A 112 38.86 41.78 3.60
C GLU A 112 37.54 42.36 4.13
N VAL A 113 37.41 43.68 4.22
CA VAL A 113 36.15 44.34 4.59
C VAL A 113 35.07 44.07 3.53
N ALA A 114 35.41 44.07 2.24
CA ALA A 114 34.48 43.72 1.17
C ALA A 114 34.03 42.25 1.24
N ARG A 115 34.95 41.33 1.57
CA ARG A 115 34.66 39.92 1.80
C ARG A 115 33.73 39.74 2.99
N GLN A 116 34.02 40.39 4.12
CA GLN A 116 33.18 40.33 5.32
C GLN A 116 31.79 40.95 5.09
N ALA A 117 31.68 42.03 4.31
CA ALA A 117 30.40 42.60 3.92
C ALA A 117 29.58 41.64 3.03
N SER A 118 30.23 40.94 2.09
CA SER A 118 29.58 39.90 1.26
C SER A 118 29.11 38.70 2.10
N GLU A 119 29.90 38.29 3.10
CA GLU A 119 29.52 37.22 4.02
C GLU A 119 28.39 37.63 4.97
N ALA A 120 28.44 38.85 5.51
CA ALA A 120 27.35 39.39 6.31
C ALA A 120 26.04 39.48 5.51
N SER A 121 26.10 39.89 4.23
CA SER A 121 24.93 39.88 3.35
C SER A 121 24.40 38.47 3.10
N ARG A 122 25.28 37.49 2.84
CA ARG A 122 24.87 36.08 2.67
C ARG A 122 24.26 35.50 3.93
N ASN A 123 24.83 35.81 5.09
CA ASN A 123 24.30 35.39 6.39
C ASN A 123 22.94 36.03 6.69
N ALA A 124 22.73 37.30 6.33
CA ALA A 124 21.44 37.96 6.45
C ALA A 124 20.37 37.31 5.55
N THR A 125 20.73 36.96 4.30
CA THR A 125 19.83 36.23 3.40
C THR A 125 19.50 34.83 3.93
N ALA A 126 20.51 34.09 4.41
CA ALA A 126 20.32 32.78 5.00
C ALA A 126 19.45 32.83 6.26
N ALA A 127 19.63 33.85 7.11
CA ALA A 127 18.78 34.09 8.29
C ALA A 127 17.33 34.42 7.89
N GLY A 128 17.13 35.21 6.82
CA GLY A 128 15.80 35.48 6.27
C GLY A 128 15.10 34.22 5.78
N GLN A 129 15.81 33.38 5.00
CA GLN A 129 15.30 32.09 4.52
C GLN A 129 14.99 31.13 5.67
N ALA A 130 15.85 31.08 6.70
CA ALA A 130 15.61 30.28 7.89
C ALA A 130 14.36 30.75 8.66
N SER A 131 14.12 32.07 8.72
CA SER A 131 12.91 32.63 9.33
C SER A 131 11.64 32.27 8.53
N GLU A 132 11.68 32.31 7.20
CA GLU A 132 10.57 31.90 6.33
C GLU A 132 10.28 30.39 6.44
N GLN A 133 11.33 29.58 6.53
CA GLN A 133 11.21 28.15 6.78
C GLN A 133 10.61 27.88 8.16
N ALA A 134 11.05 28.59 9.20
CA ALA A 134 10.47 28.46 10.53
C ALA A 134 8.98 28.85 10.58
N GLN A 135 8.57 29.91 9.85
CA GLN A 135 7.15 30.26 9.71
C GLN A 135 6.35 29.19 8.96
N THR A 136 6.93 28.62 7.91
CA THR A 136 6.32 27.52 7.16
C THR A 136 6.15 26.28 8.05
N SER A 137 7.17 25.92 8.81
CA SER A 137 7.12 24.82 9.77
C SER A 137 6.12 25.06 10.89
N ALA A 138 5.97 26.29 11.37
CA ALA A 138 4.93 26.65 12.33
C ALA A 138 3.51 26.50 11.74
N GLY A 139 3.32 26.88 10.48
CA GLY A 139 2.07 26.67 9.74
C GLY A 139 1.73 25.18 9.58
N GLN A 140 2.72 24.39 9.15
CA GLN A 140 2.58 22.94 9.02
C GLN A 140 2.27 22.27 10.36
N ALA A 141 2.91 22.69 11.46
CA ALA A 141 2.61 22.18 12.79
C ALA A 141 1.16 22.48 13.22
N SER A 142 0.63 23.65 12.87
CA SER A 142 -0.77 24.00 13.12
C SER A 142 -1.75 23.17 12.28
N GLU A 143 -1.41 22.89 11.02
CA GLU A 143 -2.19 22.02 10.13
C GLU A 143 -2.16 20.56 10.63
N SER A 144 -0.99 20.07 11.06
CA SER A 144 -0.85 18.74 11.66
C SER A 144 -1.64 18.61 12.96
N ALA A 145 -1.66 19.64 13.81
CA ALA A 145 -2.50 19.65 15.02
C ALA A 145 -4.00 19.57 14.66
N THR A 146 -4.43 20.26 13.62
CA THR A 146 -5.82 20.22 13.14
C THR A 146 -6.16 18.83 12.56
N ALA A 147 -5.25 18.25 11.77
CA ALA A 147 -5.40 16.91 11.22
C ALA A 147 -5.48 15.84 12.33
N ALA A 148 -4.68 15.98 13.40
CA ALA A 148 -4.72 15.09 14.55
C ALA A 148 -6.06 15.14 15.30
N VAL A 149 -6.63 16.34 15.47
CA VAL A 149 -7.97 16.51 16.07
C VAL A 149 -9.04 15.86 15.19
N ASN A 150 -8.98 16.04 13.87
CA ASN A 150 -9.92 15.41 12.94
C ASN A 150 -9.79 13.89 12.93
N ALA A 151 -8.57 13.36 13.00
CA ALA A 151 -8.32 11.93 13.09
C ALA A 151 -8.86 11.34 14.40
N ALA A 152 -8.73 12.06 15.53
CA ALA A 152 -9.32 11.65 16.80
C ALA A 152 -10.86 11.57 16.72
N GLY A 153 -11.51 12.56 16.09
CA GLY A 153 -12.95 12.53 15.86
C GLY A 153 -13.39 11.39 14.92
N ALA A 154 -12.62 11.10 13.88
CA ALA A 154 -12.88 9.97 13.00
C ALA A 154 -12.71 8.61 13.71
N ALA A 155 -11.75 8.50 14.63
CA ALA A 155 -11.56 7.32 15.46
C ALA A 155 -12.73 7.10 16.44
N GLU A 156 -13.25 8.17 17.04
CA GLU A 156 -14.43 8.12 17.91
C GLU A 156 -15.70 7.70 17.14
N ALA A 157 -15.90 8.26 15.94
CA ALA A 157 -16.97 7.83 15.04
C ALA A 157 -16.84 6.35 14.65
N SER A 158 -15.62 5.89 14.36
CA SER A 158 -15.35 4.49 14.03
C SER A 158 -15.62 3.55 15.20
N ALA A 159 -15.28 3.95 16.43
CA ALA A 159 -15.59 3.20 17.64
C ALA A 159 -17.11 3.07 17.85
N THR A 160 -17.85 4.14 17.59
CA THR A 160 -19.32 4.13 17.66
C THR A 160 -19.92 3.19 16.60
N GLN A 161 -19.40 3.22 15.37
CA GLN A 161 -19.85 2.32 14.31
C GLN A 161 -19.56 0.85 14.67
N ALA A 162 -18.40 0.55 15.25
CA ALA A 162 -18.05 -0.79 15.70
C ALA A 162 -19.00 -1.30 16.80
N ALA A 163 -19.38 -0.44 17.74
CA ALA A 163 -20.38 -0.77 18.77
C ALA A 163 -21.76 -1.09 18.16
N SER A 164 -22.22 -0.30 17.19
CA SER A 164 -23.48 -0.56 16.46
C SER A 164 -23.44 -1.87 15.67
N SER A 165 -22.30 -2.19 15.06
CA SER A 165 -22.11 -3.47 14.36
C SER A 165 -22.10 -4.66 15.33
N ALA A 166 -21.51 -4.53 16.51
CA ALA A 166 -21.56 -5.55 17.54
C ALA A 166 -23.01 -5.82 18.00
N ALA A 167 -23.79 -4.77 18.27
CA ALA A 167 -25.21 -4.91 18.62
C ALA A 167 -26.05 -5.58 17.51
N SER A 168 -25.76 -5.25 16.24
CA SER A 168 -26.41 -5.89 15.09
C SER A 168 -26.06 -7.38 14.98
N ALA A 169 -24.82 -7.76 15.30
CA ALA A 169 -24.38 -9.15 15.33
C ALA A 169 -25.06 -9.94 16.47
N GLU A 170 -25.21 -9.34 17.65
CA GLU A 170 -25.97 -9.94 18.77
C GLU A 170 -27.44 -10.19 18.40
N SER A 171 -28.10 -9.21 17.77
CA SER A 171 -29.48 -9.37 17.27
C SER A 171 -29.60 -10.49 16.23
N SER A 172 -28.62 -10.58 15.34
CA SER A 172 -28.55 -11.64 14.32
C SER A 172 -28.36 -13.02 14.94
N ALA A 173 -27.53 -13.13 15.99
CA ALA A 173 -27.36 -14.36 16.76
C ALA A 173 -28.65 -14.79 17.47
N GLY A 174 -29.41 -13.84 18.04
CA GLY A 174 -30.74 -14.09 18.61
C GLY A 174 -31.75 -14.60 17.57
N THR A 175 -31.72 -14.02 16.37
CA THR A 175 -32.57 -14.45 15.24
C THR A 175 -32.21 -15.87 14.79
N ALA A 176 -30.93 -16.18 14.67
CA ALA A 176 -30.45 -17.52 14.32
C ALA A 176 -30.87 -18.57 15.36
N THR A 177 -30.81 -18.23 16.65
CA THR A 177 -31.27 -19.08 17.75
C THR A 177 -32.77 -19.37 17.64
N THR A 178 -33.57 -18.35 17.32
CA THR A 178 -35.02 -18.51 17.11
C THR A 178 -35.31 -19.42 15.92
N LYS A 179 -34.61 -19.24 14.80
CA LYS A 179 -34.76 -20.08 13.60
C LYS A 179 -34.36 -21.52 13.84
N ALA A 180 -33.33 -21.78 14.65
CA ALA A 180 -32.97 -23.14 15.06
C ALA A 180 -34.09 -23.80 15.90
N GLY A 181 -34.77 -23.04 16.75
CA GLY A 181 -35.95 -23.49 17.49
C GLY A 181 -37.13 -23.85 16.57
N GLU A 182 -37.45 -22.98 15.61
CA GLU A 182 -38.50 -23.22 14.60
C GLU A 182 -38.23 -24.47 13.74
N ALA A 183 -36.96 -24.67 13.34
CA ALA A 183 -36.55 -25.86 12.60
C ALA A 183 -36.74 -27.15 13.43
N SER A 184 -36.40 -27.10 14.72
CA SER A 184 -36.61 -28.23 15.65
C SER A 184 -38.09 -28.57 15.81
N ALA A 185 -38.96 -27.56 15.92
CA ALA A 185 -40.41 -27.76 15.99
C ALA A 185 -41.00 -28.34 14.69
N SER A 186 -40.45 -27.91 13.54
CA SER A 186 -40.84 -28.44 12.22
C SER A 186 -40.43 -29.91 12.07
N ALA A 187 -39.25 -30.29 12.54
CA ALA A 187 -38.80 -31.68 12.56
C ALA A 187 -39.73 -32.57 13.42
N ALA A 188 -40.14 -32.10 14.61
CA ALA A 188 -41.07 -32.83 15.47
C ALA A 188 -42.46 -33.01 14.82
N SER A 189 -42.91 -31.99 14.07
CA SER A 189 -44.16 -32.05 13.31
C SER A 189 -44.08 -33.05 12.16
N ALA A 190 -42.95 -33.12 11.45
CA ALA A 190 -42.70 -34.13 10.41
C ALA A 190 -42.70 -35.56 10.97
N ASP A 191 -42.12 -35.79 12.15
CA ASP A 191 -42.17 -37.08 12.83
C ASP A 191 -43.59 -37.50 13.25
N THR A 192 -44.38 -36.53 13.69
CA THR A 192 -45.80 -36.75 14.01
C THR A 192 -46.58 -37.13 12.75
N ALA A 193 -46.36 -36.43 11.63
CA ALA A 193 -46.99 -36.76 10.34
C ALA A 193 -46.59 -38.15 9.83
N ARG A 194 -45.33 -38.55 10.00
CA ARG A 194 -44.85 -39.91 9.67
C ARG A 194 -45.59 -40.98 10.47
N THR A 195 -45.78 -40.76 11.78
CA THR A 195 -46.54 -41.68 12.64
C THR A 195 -48.01 -41.76 12.21
N ALA A 196 -48.63 -40.62 11.88
CA ALA A 196 -50.01 -40.58 11.40
C ALA A 196 -50.16 -41.35 10.06
N ALA A 197 -49.23 -41.18 9.12
CA ALA A 197 -49.23 -41.90 7.86
C ALA A 197 -49.09 -43.43 8.05
N ALA A 198 -48.25 -43.86 8.99
CA ALA A 198 -48.12 -45.27 9.35
C ALA A 198 -49.43 -45.85 9.93
N ALA A 199 -50.13 -45.08 10.76
CA ALA A 199 -51.45 -45.46 11.28
C ALA A 199 -52.50 -45.57 10.17
N SER A 200 -52.54 -44.61 9.24
CA SER A 200 -53.42 -44.66 8.07
C SER A 200 -53.16 -45.88 7.18
N ALA A 201 -51.89 -46.25 6.97
CA ALA A 201 -51.53 -47.46 6.22
C ALA A 201 -52.03 -48.75 6.92
N ALA A 202 -51.96 -48.82 8.25
CA ALA A 202 -52.51 -49.93 9.02
C ALA A 202 -54.05 -50.00 8.93
N ALA A 203 -54.71 -48.85 8.96
CA ALA A 203 -56.16 -48.76 8.77
C ALA A 203 -56.58 -49.25 7.37
N ALA A 204 -55.84 -48.87 6.32
CA ALA A 204 -56.11 -49.33 4.95
C ALA A 204 -56.02 -50.85 4.81
N LYS A 205 -55.01 -51.49 5.42
CA LYS A 205 -54.91 -52.97 5.46
C LYS A 205 -56.11 -53.62 6.17
N THR A 206 -56.61 -52.98 7.22
CA THR A 206 -57.81 -53.46 7.92
C THR A 206 -59.05 -53.34 7.04
N SER A 207 -59.19 -52.24 6.29
CA SER A 207 -60.27 -52.05 5.32
C SER A 207 -60.23 -53.07 4.19
N GLU A 208 -59.05 -53.41 3.68
CA GLU A 208 -58.87 -54.46 2.67
C GLU A 208 -59.37 -55.82 3.19
N ALA A 209 -58.99 -56.20 4.41
CA ALA A 209 -59.48 -57.43 5.05
C ALA A 209 -61.02 -57.42 5.24
N ASN A 210 -61.61 -56.28 5.60
CA ASN A 210 -63.06 -56.13 5.73
C ASN A 210 -63.78 -56.22 4.38
N ALA A 211 -63.18 -55.71 3.29
CA ALA A 211 -63.71 -55.81 1.95
C ALA A 211 -63.71 -57.26 1.45
N ASP A 212 -62.63 -58.01 1.73
CA ASP A 212 -62.55 -59.45 1.47
C ASP A 212 -63.62 -60.24 2.23
N ALA A 213 -63.82 -59.94 3.52
CA ALA A 213 -64.87 -60.56 4.32
C ALA A 213 -66.27 -60.26 3.76
N SER A 214 -66.50 -59.01 3.34
CA SER A 214 -67.78 -58.58 2.74
C SER A 214 -68.04 -59.28 1.39
N ARG A 215 -67.01 -59.47 0.57
CA ARG A 215 -67.10 -60.22 -0.70
C ARG A 215 -67.55 -61.66 -0.45
N THR A 216 -66.98 -62.32 0.56
CA THR A 216 -67.39 -63.69 0.95
C THR A 216 -68.86 -63.72 1.38
N ALA A 217 -69.27 -62.80 2.27
CA ALA A 217 -70.66 -62.71 2.75
C ALA A 217 -71.66 -62.40 1.61
N ALA A 218 -71.26 -61.59 0.63
CA ALA A 218 -72.06 -61.32 -0.56
C ALA A 218 -72.23 -62.57 -1.44
N GLY A 219 -71.17 -63.36 -1.62
CA GLY A 219 -71.24 -64.64 -2.34
C GLY A 219 -72.19 -65.63 -1.69
N GLU A 220 -72.16 -65.75 -0.36
CA GLU A 220 -73.13 -66.58 0.39
C GLU A 220 -74.58 -66.07 0.26
N SER A 221 -74.77 -64.74 0.22
CA SER A 221 -76.09 -64.14 0.10
C SER A 221 -76.67 -64.31 -1.31
N ALA A 222 -75.84 -64.25 -2.34
CA ALA A 222 -76.24 -64.52 -3.72
C ALA A 222 -76.74 -65.97 -3.89
N ALA A 223 -76.05 -66.95 -3.30
CA ALA A 223 -76.51 -68.34 -3.30
C ALA A 223 -77.89 -68.50 -2.62
N ARG A 224 -78.12 -67.82 -1.48
CA ARG A 224 -79.44 -67.81 -0.82
C ARG A 224 -80.52 -67.14 -1.67
N ALA A 225 -80.17 -66.11 -2.45
CA ALA A 225 -81.10 -65.40 -3.31
C ALA A 225 -81.54 -66.25 -4.52
N GLU A 226 -80.63 -67.04 -5.13
CA GLU A 226 -80.99 -68.00 -6.18
C GLU A 226 -81.98 -69.06 -5.68
N ASP A 227 -81.78 -69.57 -4.45
CA ASP A 227 -82.71 -70.49 -3.78
C ASP A 227 -84.07 -69.86 -3.44
N ALA A 228 -84.11 -68.54 -3.21
CA ALA A 228 -85.33 -67.80 -2.93
C ALA A 228 -86.08 -67.42 -4.22
N ALA A 229 -85.38 -67.08 -5.29
CA ALA A 229 -85.96 -66.76 -6.60
C ALA A 229 -86.70 -67.97 -7.18
N LYS A 230 -86.12 -69.18 -7.09
CA LYS A 230 -86.82 -70.42 -7.43
C LYS A 230 -88.16 -70.56 -6.69
N ARG A 231 -88.18 -70.29 -5.39
CA ARG A 231 -89.41 -70.33 -4.57
C ARG A 231 -90.41 -69.23 -4.91
N ALA A 232 -89.94 -68.08 -5.39
CA ALA A 232 -90.80 -66.95 -5.75
C ALA A 232 -91.45 -67.15 -7.12
N GLU A 233 -90.75 -67.74 -8.09
CA GLU A 233 -91.35 -68.20 -9.36
C GLU A 233 -92.46 -69.22 -9.10
N ASP A 234 -92.27 -70.15 -8.15
CA ASP A 234 -93.29 -71.12 -7.74
C ASP A 234 -94.56 -70.47 -7.12
N ILE A 235 -94.47 -69.24 -6.60
CA ILE A 235 -95.55 -68.55 -5.86
C ILE A 235 -96.23 -67.47 -6.71
N ALA A 236 -95.49 -66.82 -7.61
CA ALA A 236 -96.00 -65.73 -8.45
C ALA A 236 -97.00 -66.19 -9.53
N ASP A 237 -97.08 -67.50 -9.80
CA ASP A 237 -98.05 -68.09 -10.72
C ASP A 237 -99.51 -68.01 -10.21
N VAL A 238 -99.74 -67.63 -8.94
CA VAL A 238 -101.03 -67.90 -8.28
C VAL A 238 -102.00 -66.70 -8.15
N ILE A 239 -101.62 -65.42 -7.97
CA ILE A 239 -102.64 -64.38 -7.57
C ILE A 239 -102.27 -62.89 -7.90
N SER A 240 -103.26 -62.05 -8.29
CA SER A 240 -103.15 -60.58 -8.54
C SER A 240 -104.11 -59.69 -7.71
N LEU A 241 -103.68 -58.58 -7.06
CA LEU A 241 -104.48 -57.45 -6.45
C LEU A 241 -103.70 -56.09 -6.21
N GLU A 242 -104.40 -54.92 -5.98
CA GLU A 242 -103.99 -53.46 -6.12
C GLU A 242 -103.99 -52.49 -4.86
N ASP A 243 -103.62 -51.18 -5.04
CA ASP A 243 -103.28 -50.05 -4.11
C ASP A 243 -104.42 -49.18 -3.43
N ALA A 244 -104.07 -48.35 -2.41
CA ALA A 244 -105.00 -47.57 -1.54
C ALA A 244 -105.36 -46.15 -2.01
N SER A 245 -106.51 -45.64 -1.55
CA SER A 245 -106.95 -44.24 -1.68
C SER A 245 -107.55 -43.67 -0.39
N LEU A 246 -107.88 -42.36 -0.39
CA LEU A 246 -108.56 -41.66 0.71
C LEU A 246 -109.94 -42.23 1.10
N THR A 247 -110.51 -43.15 0.29
CA THR A 247 -111.79 -43.82 0.57
C THR A 247 -111.74 -45.35 0.43
N LYS A 248 -110.65 -45.94 -0.08
CA LYS A 248 -110.49 -47.40 -0.25
C LYS A 248 -109.17 -47.86 0.35
N LYS A 249 -109.23 -48.84 1.26
CA LYS A 249 -108.01 -49.45 1.80
C LYS A 249 -107.31 -50.24 0.70
N GLY A 250 -106.03 -49.96 0.55
CA GLY A 250 -105.01 -50.72 -0.17
C GLY A 250 -103.68 -50.40 0.52
N ILE A 251 -102.57 -50.36 -0.19
CA ILE A 251 -101.21 -50.10 0.36
C ILE A 251 -100.72 -48.65 0.07
N VAL A 252 -100.16 -47.93 1.07
CA VAL A 252 -99.55 -46.56 0.98
C VAL A 252 -98.41 -46.35 2.01
N LYS A 253 -97.45 -45.44 1.77
CA LYS A 253 -96.18 -45.27 2.52
C LYS A 253 -96.09 -43.96 3.36
N LEU A 254 -95.40 -43.94 4.51
CA LEU A 254 -95.32 -42.80 5.47
C LEU A 254 -93.90 -42.15 5.55
N SER A 255 -93.78 -40.85 5.94
CA SER A 255 -92.49 -40.12 6.08
C SER A 255 -92.38 -39.19 7.31
N SER A 256 -91.18 -39.07 7.91
CA SER A 256 -90.89 -38.21 9.09
C SER A 256 -89.88 -37.08 8.83
N ALA A 257 -89.58 -36.79 7.57
CA ALA A 257 -88.74 -35.65 7.19
C ALA A 257 -89.46 -34.31 7.45
N THR A 258 -88.75 -33.27 7.88
CA THR A 258 -89.28 -31.94 8.23
C THR A 258 -89.38 -30.97 7.05
N ASP A 259 -88.95 -31.44 5.88
CA ASP A 259 -88.67 -30.66 4.67
C ASP A 259 -89.12 -31.38 3.38
N ILE A 260 -90.02 -32.37 3.47
CA ILE A 260 -90.49 -33.14 2.30
C ILE A 260 -91.64 -32.45 1.55
N ASP A 261 -91.60 -32.53 0.23
CA ASP A 261 -92.51 -31.88 -0.72
C ASP A 261 -93.46 -32.88 -1.45
N SER A 262 -93.46 -34.16 -1.07
CA SER A 262 -94.25 -35.23 -1.72
C SER A 262 -95.66 -35.41 -1.16
N GLU A 263 -96.67 -35.43 -2.04
CA GLU A 263 -98.07 -35.72 -1.70
C GLU A 263 -98.41 -37.23 -1.64
N ALA A 264 -97.52 -38.10 -2.14
CA ALA A 264 -97.73 -39.56 -2.16
C ALA A 264 -97.41 -40.24 -0.81
N LEU A 265 -96.87 -39.48 0.15
CA LEU A 265 -96.45 -39.93 1.46
C LEU A 265 -97.15 -39.09 2.54
N ALA A 266 -97.64 -39.70 3.60
CA ALA A 266 -98.22 -38.93 4.72
C ALA A 266 -97.16 -38.59 5.80
N ALA A 267 -97.16 -37.33 6.26
CA ALA A 267 -96.22 -36.81 7.27
C ALA A 267 -96.56 -37.28 8.69
N THR A 268 -95.52 -37.55 9.51
CA THR A 268 -95.71 -37.99 10.91
C THR A 268 -95.75 -36.83 11.92
N PRO A 269 -96.36 -37.02 13.11
CA PRO A 269 -96.34 -36.03 14.20
C PRO A 269 -94.93 -35.58 14.67
N LYS A 270 -93.90 -36.40 14.44
CA LYS A 270 -92.50 -36.07 14.75
C LYS A 270 -92.00 -34.90 13.91
N ALA A 271 -92.31 -34.89 12.62
CA ALA A 271 -91.90 -33.82 11.71
C ALA A 271 -92.52 -32.47 12.13
N VAL A 272 -93.81 -32.46 12.47
CA VAL A 272 -94.54 -31.24 12.87
C VAL A 272 -93.97 -30.63 14.17
N LYS A 273 -93.59 -31.46 15.15
CA LYS A 273 -93.03 -30.96 16.42
C LYS A 273 -91.65 -30.30 16.27
N ALA A 274 -90.81 -30.85 15.39
CA ALA A 274 -89.46 -30.33 15.17
C ALA A 274 -89.47 -28.91 14.58
N VAL A 275 -90.38 -28.64 13.63
CA VAL A 275 -90.51 -27.31 12.99
C VAL A 275 -90.94 -26.23 14.01
N MET A 276 -91.86 -26.54 14.93
CA MET A 276 -92.33 -25.57 15.93
C MET A 276 -91.27 -25.19 17.00
N SER A 277 -90.32 -26.08 17.29
CA SER A 277 -89.28 -25.80 18.30
C SER A 277 -88.23 -24.80 17.80
N GLU A 278 -87.89 -24.84 16.51
CA GLU A 278 -86.94 -23.90 15.90
C GLU A 278 -87.49 -22.46 15.87
N ALA A 279 -88.79 -22.31 15.57
CA ALA A 279 -89.44 -21.00 15.45
C ALA A 279 -89.43 -20.18 16.77
N GLN A 280 -89.40 -20.83 17.93
CA GLN A 280 -89.42 -20.16 19.24
C GLN A 280 -88.08 -19.55 19.68
N THR A 281 -86.99 -19.76 18.94
CA THR A 281 -85.62 -19.36 19.34
C THR A 281 -85.09 -18.08 18.66
N LYS A 282 -85.92 -17.38 17.86
CA LYS A 282 -85.50 -16.20 17.08
C LYS A 282 -86.06 -14.89 17.68
N ALA A 283 -85.28 -13.81 17.68
CA ALA A 283 -85.70 -12.48 18.15
C ALA A 283 -86.51 -11.70 17.07
N PRO A 284 -87.32 -10.68 17.45
CA PRO A 284 -88.01 -9.81 16.50
C PRO A 284 -87.03 -9.07 15.58
N ILE A 285 -87.41 -8.90 14.31
CA ILE A 285 -86.51 -8.38 13.26
C ILE A 285 -86.22 -6.87 13.38
N ASP A 286 -87.11 -6.12 14.03
CA ASP A 286 -87.02 -4.66 14.19
C ASP A 286 -86.76 -4.25 15.65
N SER A 287 -85.66 -3.52 15.89
CA SER A 287 -85.30 -2.86 17.16
C SER A 287 -85.30 -3.75 18.42
N PRO A 288 -84.47 -4.81 18.49
CA PRO A 288 -84.34 -5.62 19.69
C PRO A 288 -83.70 -4.84 20.86
N VAL A 289 -84.19 -5.04 22.08
CA VAL A 289 -83.56 -4.52 23.31
C VAL A 289 -82.48 -5.51 23.76
N PHE A 290 -81.21 -5.07 23.78
CA PHE A 290 -80.10 -5.88 24.27
C PHE A 290 -79.91 -5.70 25.79
N THR A 291 -79.86 -6.81 26.54
CA THR A 291 -79.47 -6.83 27.97
C THR A 291 -78.37 -7.88 28.18
N GLY A 292 -77.48 -7.71 29.16
CA GLY A 292 -76.32 -8.58 29.39
C GLY A 292 -75.10 -8.27 28.48
N THR A 293 -74.33 -9.30 28.11
CA THR A 293 -73.15 -9.24 27.21
C THR A 293 -73.43 -9.92 25.86
N PRO A 294 -74.16 -9.27 24.94
CA PRO A 294 -74.41 -9.81 23.61
C PRO A 294 -73.12 -9.83 22.77
N THR A 295 -72.88 -10.92 22.05
CA THR A 295 -71.76 -11.04 21.10
C THR A 295 -72.24 -10.74 19.68
N THR A 296 -71.52 -9.92 18.94
CA THR A 296 -71.75 -9.67 17.51
C THR A 296 -70.49 -10.01 16.71
N PRO A 297 -70.62 -10.49 15.46
CA PRO A 297 -69.47 -10.63 14.57
C PRO A 297 -68.72 -9.30 14.45
N THR A 298 -67.39 -9.35 14.41
CA THR A 298 -66.53 -8.18 14.23
C THR A 298 -66.69 -7.67 12.80
N PRO A 299 -67.09 -6.40 12.59
CA PRO A 299 -67.20 -5.83 11.25
C PRO A 299 -65.85 -5.87 10.50
N PRO A 300 -65.86 -5.91 9.16
CA PRO A 300 -64.66 -5.75 8.35
C PRO A 300 -64.08 -4.33 8.48
N ASP A 301 -62.78 -4.20 8.20
CA ASP A 301 -61.99 -2.98 8.48
C ASP A 301 -62.43 -1.73 7.70
N ASP A 302 -63.14 -1.92 6.58
CA ASP A 302 -63.59 -0.86 5.67
C ASP A 302 -65.06 -0.45 5.85
N ALA A 303 -65.71 -0.88 6.94
CA ALA A 303 -67.12 -0.62 7.21
C ALA A 303 -67.45 0.89 7.25
N LYS A 304 -68.44 1.32 6.44
CA LYS A 304 -68.80 2.75 6.22
C LYS A 304 -70.10 3.25 6.89
N GLY A 305 -70.71 2.44 7.77
CA GLY A 305 -71.76 2.88 8.70
C GLY A 305 -73.13 2.18 8.54
N LEU A 306 -73.59 1.62 9.66
CA LEU A 306 -74.90 1.03 10.06
C LEU A 306 -74.73 -0.31 10.83
N GLN A 307 -73.53 -0.90 10.84
CA GLN A 307 -73.21 -2.10 11.63
C GLN A 307 -72.98 -1.77 13.13
N THR A 308 -73.27 -2.72 14.01
CA THR A 308 -72.95 -2.63 15.45
C THR A 308 -71.44 -2.77 15.68
N ALA A 309 -70.79 -1.74 16.23
CA ALA A 309 -69.38 -1.81 16.61
C ALA A 309 -69.18 -2.65 17.88
N ASN A 310 -68.23 -3.59 17.87
CA ASN A 310 -67.85 -4.37 19.05
C ASN A 310 -66.47 -3.94 19.60
N ALA A 311 -66.11 -4.41 20.79
CA ALA A 311 -64.87 -4.01 21.46
C ALA A 311 -63.60 -4.41 20.69
N GLU A 312 -63.65 -5.47 19.88
CA GLU A 312 -62.53 -5.91 19.04
C GLU A 312 -62.29 -4.93 17.88
N PHE A 313 -63.36 -4.52 17.19
CA PHE A 313 -63.30 -3.55 16.09
C PHE A 313 -62.75 -2.18 16.55
N VAL A 314 -63.20 -1.68 17.71
CA VAL A 314 -62.72 -0.40 18.26
C VAL A 314 -61.25 -0.47 18.68
N ARG A 315 -60.81 -1.56 19.34
CA ARG A 315 -59.40 -1.74 19.69
C ARG A 315 -58.50 -1.80 18.45
N LYS A 316 -58.96 -2.46 17.38
CA LYS A 316 -58.23 -2.58 16.13
C LYS A 316 -58.06 -1.22 15.42
N LEU A 317 -59.09 -0.37 15.38
CA LEU A 317 -58.99 0.97 14.81
C LEU A 317 -58.09 1.91 15.63
N ILE A 318 -58.10 1.81 16.97
CA ILE A 318 -57.17 2.57 17.83
C ILE A 318 -55.73 2.10 17.60
N ALA A 319 -55.49 0.79 17.51
CA ALA A 319 -54.17 0.25 17.20
C ALA A 319 -53.66 0.70 15.81
N ALA A 320 -54.53 0.76 14.80
CA ALA A 320 -54.18 1.28 13.48
C ALA A 320 -53.88 2.80 13.50
N LEU A 321 -54.58 3.59 14.33
CA LEU A 321 -54.29 5.01 14.51
C LEU A 321 -52.95 5.25 15.23
N VAL A 322 -52.62 4.42 16.23
CA VAL A 322 -51.34 4.51 16.97
C VAL A 322 -50.17 3.95 16.15
N GLY A 323 -50.38 2.89 15.37
CA GLY A 323 -49.36 2.24 14.54
C GLY A 323 -49.17 2.82 13.14
N SER A 324 -49.90 3.88 12.77
CA SER A 324 -49.74 4.57 11.47
C SER A 324 -48.80 5.77 11.51
N ALA A 325 -48.15 6.03 12.66
CA ALA A 325 -47.01 6.93 12.76
C ALA A 325 -45.74 6.22 12.23
N PRO A 326 -45.04 6.75 11.21
CA PRO A 326 -43.84 6.12 10.65
C PRO A 326 -42.71 5.94 11.67
N GLU A 327 -41.91 4.87 11.54
CA GLU A 327 -40.78 4.45 12.40
C GLU A 327 -39.66 5.50 12.60
N VAL A 328 -39.79 6.72 12.07
CA VAL A 328 -38.82 7.81 12.22
C VAL A 328 -39.20 8.79 13.36
N LEU A 329 -40.32 8.59 14.06
CA LEU A 329 -40.84 9.56 15.05
C LEU A 329 -41.33 8.99 16.40
N ASP A 330 -40.80 7.86 16.92
CA ASP A 330 -41.02 7.43 18.32
C ASP A 330 -40.10 8.15 19.33
N THR A 331 -39.97 9.47 19.16
CA THR A 331 -39.00 10.31 19.89
C THR A 331 -39.30 10.44 21.38
N LEU A 332 -40.55 10.30 21.82
CA LEU A 332 -40.89 10.49 23.24
C LEU A 332 -40.54 9.28 24.09
N LYS A 333 -40.65 8.06 23.54
CA LYS A 333 -40.22 6.85 24.24
C LYS A 333 -38.70 6.72 24.23
N GLU A 334 -38.07 7.03 23.10
CA GLU A 334 -36.61 7.04 22.99
C GLU A 334 -35.97 8.10 23.91
N LEU A 335 -36.54 9.31 24.05
CA LEU A 335 -36.03 10.31 25.00
C LEU A 335 -36.14 9.86 26.47
N ALA A 336 -37.27 9.23 26.85
CA ALA A 336 -37.49 8.76 28.21
C ALA A 336 -36.55 7.60 28.59
N ASP A 337 -36.32 6.69 27.64
CA ASP A 337 -35.42 5.56 27.83
C ASP A 337 -33.93 6.01 27.75
N ALA A 338 -33.57 6.95 26.87
CA ALA A 338 -32.20 7.49 26.74
C ALA A 338 -31.75 8.33 27.95
N LEU A 339 -32.68 9.00 28.63
CA LEU A 339 -32.43 9.69 29.90
C LEU A 339 -32.52 8.78 31.13
N GLY A 340 -32.65 7.45 30.91
CA GLY A 340 -32.65 6.45 31.97
C GLY A 340 -33.84 6.53 32.94
N SER A 341 -34.92 7.21 32.55
CA SER A 341 -36.04 7.53 33.44
C SER A 341 -35.64 8.27 34.73
N ASP A 342 -34.53 9.03 34.74
CA ASP A 342 -34.05 9.77 35.91
C ASP A 342 -34.79 11.13 36.07
N PRO A 343 -35.65 11.31 37.10
CA PRO A 343 -36.35 12.57 37.32
C PRO A 343 -35.45 13.73 37.78
N ASP A 344 -34.22 13.45 38.23
CA ASP A 344 -33.26 14.44 38.75
C ASP A 344 -32.00 14.54 37.87
N PHE A 345 -32.10 14.13 36.60
CA PHE A 345 -30.98 13.99 35.64
C PHE A 345 -29.97 15.16 35.65
N ALA A 346 -30.44 16.40 35.71
CA ALA A 346 -29.58 17.58 35.75
C ALA A 346 -28.69 17.62 37.01
N THR A 347 -29.21 17.22 38.16
CA THR A 347 -28.48 17.12 39.43
C THR A 347 -27.47 15.96 39.38
N THR A 348 -27.89 14.82 38.82
CA THR A 348 -27.05 13.64 38.62
C THR A 348 -25.81 13.97 37.75
N ILE A 349 -26.01 14.61 36.60
CA ILE A 349 -24.93 15.02 35.70
C ILE A 349 -24.04 16.09 36.32
N THR A 350 -24.60 17.07 37.04
CA THR A 350 -23.83 18.12 37.72
C THR A 350 -22.91 17.53 38.78
N ASN A 351 -23.38 16.54 39.54
CA ASN A 351 -22.57 15.85 40.55
C ASN A 351 -21.48 14.96 39.93
N MET A 352 -21.76 14.32 38.78
CA MET A 352 -20.76 13.52 38.06
C MET A 352 -19.66 14.39 37.45
N ILE A 353 -20.00 15.57 36.92
CA ILE A 353 -19.02 16.53 36.37
C ILE A 353 -18.17 17.13 37.49
N ALA A 354 -18.77 17.48 38.63
CA ALA A 354 -18.06 18.00 39.79
C ALA A 354 -17.05 17.01 40.39
N GLY A 355 -17.22 15.70 40.14
CA GLY A 355 -16.31 14.64 40.58
C GLY A 355 -15.19 14.27 39.59
N LYS A 356 -15.20 14.80 38.35
CA LYS A 356 -14.19 14.44 37.34
C LYS A 356 -13.03 15.44 37.30
N GLN A 357 -11.87 15.01 37.79
CA GLN A 357 -10.58 15.60 37.45
C GLN A 357 -10.14 15.15 36.03
N PRO A 358 -9.28 15.91 35.30
CA PRO A 358 -8.80 15.49 33.99
C PRO A 358 -8.05 14.16 34.06
N LEU A 359 -8.32 13.26 33.09
CA LEU A 359 -7.75 11.90 32.92
C LEU A 359 -6.27 11.89 32.50
N ASP A 360 -5.51 12.89 32.93
CA ASP A 360 -4.06 12.90 32.76
C ASP A 360 -3.42 12.39 34.06
N ASN A 361 -2.70 11.27 33.95
CA ASN A 361 -2.03 10.64 35.09
C ASN A 361 -1.00 11.58 35.74
N THR A 362 -0.41 12.50 34.98
CA THR A 362 0.56 13.48 35.49
C THR A 362 -0.14 14.55 36.31
N LEU A 363 -1.26 15.11 35.82
CA LEU A 363 -2.07 16.10 36.54
C LEU A 363 -2.71 15.52 37.80
N THR A 364 -3.12 14.25 37.76
CA THR A 364 -3.62 13.51 38.93
C THR A 364 -2.52 13.35 40.00
N ASN A 365 -1.30 13.02 39.58
CA ASN A 365 -0.16 12.90 40.50
C ASN A 365 0.32 14.25 41.05
N LEU A 366 0.20 15.35 40.30
CA LEU A 366 0.62 16.69 40.74
C LEU A 366 -0.41 17.37 41.65
N SER A 367 -1.70 17.06 41.47
CA SER A 367 -2.80 17.60 42.25
C SER A 367 -2.69 17.27 43.73
N GLY A 368 -2.60 18.30 44.58
CA GLY A 368 -2.56 18.15 46.04
C GLY A 368 -1.17 17.88 46.62
N LYS A 369 -0.10 17.86 45.81
CA LYS A 369 1.28 17.82 46.31
C LYS A 369 1.74 19.21 46.75
N ASP A 370 2.42 19.28 47.89
CA ASP A 370 3.14 20.48 48.32
C ASP A 370 4.50 20.58 47.60
N VAL A 371 5.17 21.73 47.75
CA VAL A 371 6.45 22.00 47.07
C VAL A 371 7.50 20.89 47.31
N PRO A 372 7.70 20.37 48.53
CA PRO A 372 8.62 19.25 48.78
C PRO A 372 8.24 17.96 48.02
N ALA A 373 6.96 17.56 48.05
CA ALA A 373 6.51 16.37 47.34
C ALA A 373 6.63 16.52 45.81
N LEU A 374 6.50 17.74 45.29
CA LEU A 374 6.69 18.08 43.87
C LEU A 374 8.16 17.95 43.45
N LEU A 375 9.09 18.47 44.26
CA LEU A 375 10.54 18.34 44.02
C LEU A 375 10.99 16.88 44.04
N GLN A 376 10.38 16.06 44.89
CA GLN A 376 10.64 14.62 44.93
C GLN A 376 10.04 13.89 43.72
N TYR A 377 8.84 14.25 43.30
CA TYR A 377 8.21 13.69 42.10
C TYR A 377 9.02 13.99 40.83
N LEU A 378 9.60 15.19 40.75
CA LEU A 378 10.45 15.62 39.62
C LEU A 378 11.89 15.07 39.70
N GLY A 379 12.25 14.31 40.73
CA GLY A 379 13.61 13.76 40.91
C GLY A 379 14.67 14.83 41.21
N LEU A 380 14.28 16.01 41.68
CA LEU A 380 15.19 17.16 41.88
C LEU A 380 15.81 17.22 43.27
N VAL A 381 15.39 16.36 44.21
CA VAL A 381 15.91 16.35 45.59
C VAL A 381 17.40 16.05 45.63
N GLU A 382 17.83 15.00 44.93
CA GLU A 382 19.25 14.61 44.89
C GLU A 382 20.11 15.66 44.16
N PHE A 383 19.53 16.38 43.18
CA PHE A 383 20.19 17.50 42.52
C PHE A 383 20.40 18.69 43.46
N ILE A 384 19.40 19.03 44.28
CA ILE A 384 19.49 20.09 45.30
C ILE A 384 20.49 19.72 46.40
N ASP A 385 20.48 18.47 46.86
CA ASP A 385 21.41 17.99 47.89
C ASP A 385 22.86 17.97 47.40
N ASN A 386 23.07 17.58 46.15
CA ASN A 386 24.39 17.64 45.51
C ASN A 386 24.83 19.09 45.27
N ALA A 387 23.94 19.98 44.85
CA ALA A 387 24.25 21.41 44.68
C ALA A 387 24.57 22.10 46.02
N SER A 388 23.86 21.75 47.09
CA SER A 388 24.06 22.32 48.43
C SER A 388 25.38 21.89 49.07
N ASN A 389 25.96 20.76 48.64
CA ASN A 389 27.23 20.22 49.14
C ASN A 389 28.40 20.30 48.14
N ALA A 390 28.19 20.90 46.96
CA ALA A 390 29.18 20.89 45.87
C ALA A 390 30.47 21.67 46.19
N VAL A 391 30.44 22.60 47.15
CA VAL A 391 31.64 23.32 47.60
C VAL A 391 31.75 23.28 49.12
N PRO A 392 32.55 22.37 49.69
CA PRO A 392 32.89 22.43 51.11
C PRO A 392 33.62 23.74 51.39
N SER A 393 33.19 24.52 52.39
CA SER A 393 33.83 25.78 52.82
C SER A 393 35.30 25.61 53.26
N THR A 394 35.77 24.36 53.37
CA THR A 394 37.14 23.97 53.69
C THR A 394 38.05 23.80 52.47
N ARG A 395 37.53 23.77 51.25
CA ARG A 395 38.39 23.71 50.05
C ARG A 395 39.11 25.04 49.88
N LYS A 396 40.44 24.93 49.73
CA LYS A 396 41.34 26.05 49.55
C LYS A 396 42.08 25.95 48.23
N VAL A 397 42.16 27.08 47.51
CA VAL A 397 43.09 27.25 46.39
C VAL A 397 44.19 28.19 46.89
N ASN A 398 45.45 27.75 46.86
CA ASN A 398 46.61 28.48 47.39
C ASN A 398 46.45 28.95 48.86
N GLY A 399 45.86 28.10 49.72
CA GLY A 399 45.71 28.37 51.16
C GLY A 399 44.52 29.28 51.56
N LYS A 400 43.79 29.84 50.59
CA LYS A 400 42.60 30.68 50.80
C LYS A 400 41.31 29.89 50.56
N SER A 401 40.34 30.03 51.45
CA SER A 401 39.05 29.35 51.38
C SER A 401 38.20 29.90 50.23
N LEU A 402 37.47 29.04 49.53
CA LEU A 402 36.56 29.40 48.42
C LEU A 402 35.24 30.03 48.93
N SER A 403 35.35 31.07 49.75
CA SER A 403 34.18 31.82 50.27
C SER A 403 33.89 33.10 49.49
N GLU A 404 34.79 33.49 48.58
CA GLU A 404 34.73 34.71 47.76
C GLU A 404 35.47 34.46 46.42
N ASP A 405 35.35 35.36 45.45
CA ASP A 405 36.04 35.28 44.15
C ASP A 405 37.57 35.22 44.32
N ILE A 406 38.23 34.30 43.62
CA ILE A 406 39.69 34.10 43.67
C ILE A 406 40.30 34.38 42.30
N ASP A 407 41.20 35.37 42.24
CA ASP A 407 42.03 35.62 41.06
C ASP A 407 43.14 34.56 40.94
N ILE A 408 43.21 33.89 39.79
CA ILE A 408 44.23 32.87 39.47
C ILE A 408 45.28 33.50 38.55
N LEU A 409 46.56 33.41 38.91
CA LEU A 409 47.68 33.89 38.10
C LEU A 409 48.28 32.74 37.28
N ALA A 410 48.94 33.07 36.17
CA ALA A 410 49.56 32.09 35.27
C ALA A 410 50.61 31.18 35.94
N SER A 411 51.17 31.59 37.09
CA SER A 411 52.07 30.77 37.92
C SER A 411 51.38 29.64 38.68
N ASP A 412 50.05 29.68 38.81
CA ASP A 412 49.25 28.73 39.57
C ASP A 412 48.90 27.46 38.76
N VAL A 413 49.21 27.45 37.46
CA VAL A 413 49.02 26.30 36.55
C VAL A 413 50.36 25.62 36.31
N ARG A 414 50.65 24.55 37.06
CA ARG A 414 51.81 23.68 36.77
C ARG A 414 51.62 22.98 35.43
N THR A 415 52.52 23.24 34.50
CA THR A 415 52.67 22.45 33.26
C THR A 415 53.56 21.23 33.54
N GLU A 416 52.97 20.05 33.67
CA GLU A 416 53.71 18.78 33.63
C GLU A 416 53.38 17.99 32.34
N SER A 417 54.37 18.00 31.45
CA SER A 417 54.78 16.95 30.51
C SER A 417 53.78 15.87 30.09
N GLY A 418 53.23 16.05 28.89
CA GLY A 418 52.67 15.00 28.04
C GLY A 418 52.36 15.60 26.67
N GLY A 419 53.18 15.30 25.67
CA GLY A 419 53.17 15.97 24.36
C GLY A 419 51.84 15.91 23.63
N GLY A 420 51.14 17.04 23.63
CA GLY A 420 49.94 17.31 22.85
C GLY A 420 49.35 18.62 23.36
N THR A 421 49.35 19.67 22.54
CA THR A 421 48.60 20.89 22.88
C THR A 421 47.11 20.56 23.04
N VAL A 422 46.41 21.25 23.94
CA VAL A 422 44.92 21.18 24.00
C VAL A 422 44.33 21.41 22.61
N GLN A 423 44.96 22.30 21.84
CA GLN A 423 44.65 22.57 20.43
C GLN A 423 44.76 21.33 19.53
N SER A 424 45.82 20.51 19.65
CA SER A 424 45.97 19.27 18.84
C SER A 424 44.99 18.16 19.25
N VAL A 425 44.55 18.12 20.50
CA VAL A 425 43.50 17.19 20.97
C VAL A 425 42.12 17.66 20.52
N ILE A 426 41.87 18.97 20.55
CA ILE A 426 40.66 19.57 19.98
C ILE A 426 40.65 19.36 18.47
N GLU A 427 41.76 19.52 17.77
CA GLU A 427 41.87 19.29 16.33
C GLU A 427 41.73 17.81 15.98
N ASP A 428 42.30 16.87 16.73
CA ASP A 428 42.05 15.42 16.52
C ASP A 428 40.58 15.06 16.82
N HIS A 429 39.98 15.62 17.88
CA HIS A 429 38.56 15.42 18.16
C HIS A 429 37.66 16.08 17.12
N GLN A 430 38.00 17.27 16.62
CA GLN A 430 37.26 17.95 15.54
C GLN A 430 37.46 17.24 14.20
N LEU A 431 38.62 16.63 13.94
CA LEU A 431 38.85 15.80 12.75
C LEU A 431 38.06 14.50 12.85
N ARG A 432 38.03 13.85 14.02
CA ARG A 432 37.24 12.63 14.28
C ARG A 432 35.73 12.91 14.29
N ILE A 433 35.30 14.07 14.78
CA ILE A 433 33.92 14.55 14.68
C ILE A 433 33.59 14.87 13.22
N ALA A 434 34.45 15.58 12.47
CA ALA A 434 34.23 15.91 11.06
C ALA A 434 34.34 14.70 10.11
N VAL A 435 35.01 13.61 10.52
CA VAL A 435 35.04 12.31 9.82
C VAL A 435 33.84 11.46 10.20
N CYS A 436 33.42 11.46 11.48
CA CYS A 436 32.17 10.82 11.91
C CYS A 436 30.92 11.53 11.35
N GLU A 437 30.93 12.84 11.16
CA GLU A 437 29.84 13.63 10.57
C GLU A 437 29.78 13.51 9.03
N ARG A 438 30.93 13.32 8.36
CA ARG A 438 30.98 13.05 6.91
C ARG A 438 30.53 11.64 6.53
N ASN A 439 30.65 10.67 7.44
CA ASN A 439 30.26 9.27 7.21
C ASN A 439 28.99 8.84 7.95
N SER A 440 28.41 9.69 8.79
CA SER A 440 27.13 9.40 9.43
C SER A 440 25.98 9.75 8.49
N ARG A 441 25.43 8.72 7.88
CA ARG A 441 24.16 8.85 7.19
C ARG A 441 23.04 8.67 8.21
N VAL A 442 21.99 9.45 8.04
CA VAL A 442 20.84 9.45 8.93
C VAL A 442 19.61 9.23 8.08
N GLU A 443 18.84 8.20 8.37
CA GLU A 443 17.56 7.96 7.69
C GLU A 443 16.41 8.48 8.57
N ASN A 444 15.47 9.18 7.94
CA ASN A 444 14.28 9.68 8.61
C ASN A 444 13.09 8.74 8.35
N PHE A 445 12.82 7.85 9.30
CA PHE A 445 11.70 6.91 9.20
C PHE A 445 10.33 7.58 9.32
N HIS A 446 10.25 8.85 9.78
CA HIS A 446 9.00 9.60 9.82
C HIS A 446 8.42 9.80 8.43
N THR A 447 9.27 10.16 7.46
CA THR A 447 8.86 10.50 6.10
C THR A 447 9.25 9.43 5.09
N LEU A 448 10.00 8.39 5.49
CA LEU A 448 10.49 7.38 4.56
C LEU A 448 9.34 6.65 3.83
N ALA A 449 8.32 6.20 4.55
CA ALA A 449 7.18 5.52 3.93
C ALA A 449 6.41 6.43 2.95
N GLU A 450 6.23 7.70 3.31
CA GLU A 450 5.57 8.70 2.45
C GLU A 450 6.43 9.02 1.21
N THR A 451 7.74 9.13 1.39
CA THR A 451 8.71 9.37 0.31
C THR A 451 8.70 8.18 -0.66
N CYS A 452 8.80 6.96 -0.15
CA CYS A 452 8.67 5.74 -0.95
C CYS A 452 7.32 5.67 -1.67
N THR A 453 6.23 6.12 -1.03
CA THR A 453 4.91 6.18 -1.68
C THR A 453 4.90 7.14 -2.87
N ALA A 454 5.47 8.33 -2.73
CA ALA A 454 5.59 9.29 -3.83
C ALA A 454 6.48 8.76 -4.97
N GLU A 455 7.60 8.13 -4.63
CA GLU A 455 8.54 7.51 -5.56
C GLU A 455 7.89 6.35 -6.33
N LEU A 456 7.18 5.46 -5.63
CA LEU A 456 6.40 4.36 -6.21
C LEU A 456 5.39 4.89 -7.24
N LEU A 457 4.63 5.93 -6.89
CA LEU A 457 3.64 6.54 -7.80
C LEU A 457 4.31 7.23 -9.01
N SER A 458 5.53 7.73 -8.85
CA SER A 458 6.29 8.38 -9.93
C SER A 458 6.68 7.42 -11.06
N LEU A 459 6.72 6.10 -10.81
CA LEU A 459 6.95 5.07 -11.84
C LEU A 459 5.85 5.05 -12.91
N ASN A 460 4.66 5.55 -12.56
CA ASN A 460 3.55 5.68 -13.49
C ASN A 460 3.61 6.93 -14.37
N ALA A 461 4.58 7.83 -14.16
CA ALA A 461 4.71 9.02 -14.99
C ALA A 461 4.90 8.64 -16.47
N PRO A 462 4.25 9.33 -17.41
CA PRO A 462 4.40 9.05 -18.83
C PRO A 462 5.81 9.40 -19.34
N GLU A 463 6.17 8.87 -20.51
CA GLU A 463 7.49 9.06 -21.13
C GLU A 463 7.81 10.54 -21.39
N ALA A 464 6.78 11.31 -21.75
CA ALA A 464 6.84 12.75 -21.89
C ALA A 464 5.58 13.36 -21.26
N HIS A 465 5.75 14.43 -20.50
CA HIS A 465 4.64 15.13 -19.85
C HIS A 465 4.88 16.63 -19.87
N GLU A 466 4.07 17.35 -20.63
CA GLU A 466 4.07 18.82 -20.62
C GLU A 466 2.81 19.32 -19.91
N LYS A 467 3.01 19.83 -18.69
CA LYS A 467 1.91 20.21 -17.78
C LYS A 467 1.06 21.37 -18.31
N SER A 468 1.61 22.21 -19.20
CA SER A 468 0.86 23.33 -19.77
C SER A 468 -0.11 22.91 -20.88
N ILE A 469 -0.06 21.67 -21.36
CA ILE A 469 -0.89 21.16 -22.45
C ILE A 469 -1.94 20.24 -21.86
N MET A 470 -3.22 20.53 -22.13
CA MET A 470 -4.35 19.74 -21.65
C MET A 470 -5.08 19.09 -22.82
N LEU A 471 -5.29 17.77 -22.74
CA LEU A 471 -6.13 17.01 -23.67
C LEU A 471 -7.44 16.66 -22.98
N THR A 472 -8.57 16.94 -23.62
CA THR A 472 -9.90 16.52 -23.19
C THR A 472 -10.50 15.63 -24.26
N VAL A 473 -11.02 14.47 -23.85
CA VAL A 473 -11.74 13.53 -24.71
C VAL A 473 -13.23 13.59 -24.34
N ASN A 474 -14.10 13.57 -25.33
CA ASN A 474 -15.54 13.73 -25.14
C ASN A 474 -16.24 12.40 -24.81
N GLU A 475 -15.66 11.28 -25.23
CA GLU A 475 -16.22 9.94 -25.05
C GLU A 475 -15.68 9.23 -23.80
N ASP A 476 -16.49 8.34 -23.24
CA ASP A 476 -16.06 7.39 -22.21
C ASP A 476 -15.35 6.19 -22.87
N LEU A 477 -14.02 6.14 -22.73
CA LEU A 477 -13.15 5.21 -23.47
C LEU A 477 -12.96 3.89 -22.72
N THR A 478 -14.03 3.10 -22.64
CA THR A 478 -13.95 1.72 -22.13
C THR A 478 -13.04 0.85 -23.01
N THR A 479 -12.55 -0.27 -22.47
CA THR A 479 -11.63 -1.17 -23.19
C THR A 479 -12.25 -1.75 -24.47
N ASP A 480 -13.55 -1.96 -24.52
CA ASP A 480 -14.30 -2.45 -25.69
C ASP A 480 -14.73 -1.33 -26.67
N TYR A 481 -14.49 -0.06 -26.32
CA TYR A 481 -14.86 1.08 -27.16
C TYR A 481 -14.14 1.04 -28.52
N SER A 482 -14.91 1.08 -29.61
CA SER A 482 -14.43 1.10 -30.99
C SER A 482 -15.05 2.22 -31.85
N GLY A 483 -15.77 3.14 -31.21
CA GLY A 483 -16.44 4.26 -31.85
C GLY A 483 -15.50 5.42 -32.24
N PRO A 484 -16.08 6.52 -32.75
CA PRO A 484 -15.36 7.77 -32.99
C PRO A 484 -14.78 8.34 -31.70
N VAL A 485 -13.59 8.95 -31.76
CA VAL A 485 -12.96 9.60 -30.61
C VAL A 485 -12.73 11.06 -30.95
N THR A 486 -13.34 11.95 -30.17
CA THR A 486 -13.31 13.39 -30.40
C THR A 486 -12.86 14.12 -29.14
N GLY A 487 -12.37 15.34 -29.32
CA GLY A 487 -11.92 16.12 -28.19
C GLY A 487 -11.20 17.39 -28.58
N HIS A 488 -10.51 17.95 -27.61
CA HIS A 488 -9.79 19.21 -27.74
C HIS A 488 -8.45 19.16 -27.01
N CYS A 489 -7.43 19.74 -27.63
CA CYS A 489 -6.10 19.91 -27.06
C CYS A 489 -5.82 21.41 -26.88
N SER A 490 -5.63 21.84 -25.63
CA SER A 490 -5.28 23.22 -25.31
C SER A 490 -3.79 23.45 -25.54
N ILE A 491 -3.46 24.08 -26.68
CA ILE A 491 -2.07 24.36 -27.08
C ILE A 491 -1.98 25.57 -28.02
N GLY A 492 -0.88 26.31 -27.96
CA GLY A 492 -0.59 27.37 -28.90
C GLY A 492 -0.19 26.83 -30.27
N ASN A 493 -0.74 27.40 -31.35
CA ASN A 493 -0.53 26.97 -32.73
C ASN A 493 -0.78 25.45 -32.95
N PRO A 494 -2.01 24.95 -32.72
CA PRO A 494 -2.30 23.50 -32.75
C PRO A 494 -1.87 22.78 -34.05
N GLN A 495 -1.95 23.47 -35.19
CA GLN A 495 -1.54 22.96 -36.51
C GLN A 495 -0.07 22.52 -36.59
N ASN A 496 0.77 22.96 -35.64
CA ASN A 496 2.16 22.52 -35.54
C ASN A 496 2.32 21.14 -34.87
N TYR A 497 1.23 20.50 -34.48
CA TYR A 497 1.25 19.27 -33.72
C TYR A 497 0.36 18.18 -34.34
N THR A 498 0.88 16.96 -34.33
CA THR A 498 0.17 15.73 -34.71
C THR A 498 -0.23 14.98 -33.45
N LEU A 499 -1.52 14.72 -33.29
CA LEU A 499 -2.06 13.84 -32.24
C LEU A 499 -2.23 12.43 -32.81
N ALA A 500 -1.65 11.45 -32.15
CA ALA A 500 -1.80 10.03 -32.48
C ALA A 500 -2.59 9.32 -31.38
N LEU A 501 -3.60 8.55 -31.80
CA LEU A 501 -4.39 7.67 -30.96
C LEU A 501 -3.81 6.26 -31.02
N TYR A 502 -3.53 5.68 -29.86
CA TYR A 502 -3.10 4.30 -29.68
C TYR A 502 -4.18 3.51 -28.94
N ALA A 503 -4.17 2.20 -29.16
CA ALA A 503 -4.92 1.26 -28.36
C ALA A 503 -3.98 0.14 -27.89
N SER A 504 -4.18 -0.32 -26.66
CA SER A 504 -3.37 -1.34 -26.02
C SER A 504 -4.23 -2.52 -25.60
N THR A 505 -3.86 -3.71 -26.07
CA THR A 505 -4.32 -5.01 -25.56
C THR A 505 -3.12 -5.71 -24.96
N THR A 506 -2.62 -6.81 -25.53
CA THR A 506 -1.34 -7.42 -25.13
C THR A 506 -0.14 -6.61 -25.64
N LEU A 507 -0.34 -5.85 -26.72
CA LEU A 507 0.63 -4.92 -27.31
C LEU A 507 -0.04 -3.56 -27.57
N GLU A 508 0.79 -2.52 -27.69
CA GLU A 508 0.37 -1.19 -28.14
C GLU A 508 0.37 -1.14 -29.67
N TYR A 509 -0.65 -0.51 -30.25
CA TYR A 509 -0.72 -0.28 -31.69
C TYR A 509 -1.39 1.07 -32.00
N GLN A 510 -0.83 1.77 -32.98
CA GLN A 510 -1.35 3.07 -33.40
C GLN A 510 -2.64 2.88 -34.20
N SER A 511 -3.75 3.40 -33.70
CA SER A 511 -5.05 3.33 -34.36
C SER A 511 -5.18 4.38 -35.47
N ALA A 512 -4.77 5.61 -35.20
CA ALA A 512 -4.86 6.73 -36.13
C ALA A 512 -3.92 7.88 -35.70
N ALA A 513 -3.67 8.82 -36.61
CA ALA A 513 -3.02 10.08 -36.29
C ALA A 513 -3.59 11.21 -37.16
N MET A 514 -3.61 12.43 -36.64
CA MET A 514 -3.99 13.63 -37.38
C MET A 514 -3.29 14.88 -36.87
N VAL A 515 -3.12 15.86 -37.74
CA VAL A 515 -2.76 17.22 -37.32
C VAL A 515 -3.97 17.84 -36.62
N LEU A 516 -3.76 18.50 -35.48
CA LEU A 516 -4.85 19.18 -34.75
C LEU A 516 -5.48 20.29 -35.60
N ASN A 517 -6.79 20.49 -35.47
CA ASN A 517 -7.48 21.60 -36.11
C ASN A 517 -7.02 22.94 -35.53
N THR A 518 -7.30 24.05 -36.23
CA THR A 518 -6.76 25.38 -35.87
C THR A 518 -7.27 25.85 -34.50
N ASP A 519 -8.44 25.39 -34.10
CA ASP A 519 -9.06 25.63 -32.81
C ASP A 519 -8.64 24.62 -31.72
N GLY A 520 -7.72 23.70 -32.02
CA GLY A 520 -7.25 22.66 -31.09
C GLY A 520 -8.10 21.39 -31.07
N THR A 521 -9.20 21.32 -31.84
CA THR A 521 -10.06 20.14 -31.87
C THR A 521 -9.46 18.98 -32.66
N PHE A 522 -9.90 17.76 -32.36
CA PHE A 522 -9.55 16.54 -33.10
C PHE A 522 -10.75 15.59 -33.23
N SER A 523 -10.73 14.75 -34.27
CA SER A 523 -11.75 13.73 -34.51
C SER A 523 -11.16 12.53 -35.24
N PHE A 524 -11.07 11.40 -34.54
CA PHE A 524 -10.76 10.09 -35.11
C PHE A 524 -12.06 9.37 -35.43
N LYS A 525 -12.29 8.99 -36.68
CA LYS A 525 -13.57 8.41 -37.11
C LYS A 525 -13.91 7.08 -36.44
N ARG A 526 -12.91 6.30 -36.06
CA ARG A 526 -13.01 4.99 -35.40
C ARG A 526 -11.77 4.75 -34.55
N SER A 527 -11.91 3.88 -33.55
CA SER A 527 -10.81 3.37 -32.75
C SER A 527 -10.90 1.84 -32.65
N TRP A 528 -9.81 1.19 -32.24
CA TRP A 528 -9.75 -0.26 -32.10
C TRP A 528 -9.97 -0.67 -30.63
N PRO A 529 -10.54 -1.85 -30.34
CA PRO A 529 -10.72 -2.33 -28.96
C PRO A 529 -9.41 -2.45 -28.18
N GLY A 530 -9.33 -1.80 -27.03
CA GLY A 530 -8.14 -1.75 -26.18
C GLY A 530 -8.15 -0.49 -25.31
N VAL A 531 -7.27 -0.43 -24.32
CA VAL A 531 -7.08 0.78 -23.51
C VAL A 531 -6.46 1.86 -24.38
N LYS A 532 -7.06 3.05 -24.39
CA LYS A 532 -6.64 4.13 -25.29
C LYS A 532 -5.55 4.99 -24.65
N SER A 533 -4.61 5.42 -25.47
CA SER A 533 -3.62 6.45 -25.09
C SER A 533 -3.39 7.40 -26.25
N PHE A 534 -2.93 8.61 -25.94
CA PHE A 534 -2.72 9.66 -26.92
C PHE A 534 -1.30 10.19 -26.82
N LYS A 535 -0.63 10.34 -27.97
CA LYS A 535 0.72 10.89 -28.05
C LYS A 535 0.72 12.10 -28.95
N LEU A 536 1.24 13.21 -28.45
CA LEU A 536 1.35 14.46 -29.20
C LEU A 536 2.79 14.62 -29.71
N PHE A 537 2.94 14.87 -30.99
CA PHE A 537 4.22 15.07 -31.66
C PHE A 537 4.28 16.45 -32.30
N ARG A 538 5.47 17.06 -32.36
CA ARG A 538 5.70 18.21 -33.24
C ARG A 538 5.69 17.74 -34.70
N THR A 539 4.85 18.34 -35.53
CA THR A 539 4.70 17.99 -36.96
C THR A 539 6.00 18.23 -37.73
N SER A 540 6.83 19.18 -37.31
CA SER A 540 8.07 19.52 -38.02
C SER A 540 9.18 18.47 -37.93
N ASN A 541 9.22 17.68 -36.87
CA ASN A 541 10.36 16.78 -36.60
C ASN A 541 9.98 15.47 -35.88
N ASN A 542 8.69 15.18 -35.70
CA ASN A 542 8.18 14.04 -34.93
C ASN A 542 8.71 13.95 -33.48
N GLY A 543 9.16 15.07 -32.90
CA GLY A 543 9.56 15.09 -31.50
C GLY A 543 8.34 14.90 -30.59
N LEU A 544 8.37 13.87 -29.73
CA LEU A 544 7.33 13.60 -28.75
C LEU A 544 7.26 14.75 -27.73
N VAL A 545 6.06 15.29 -27.54
CA VAL A 545 5.81 16.45 -26.68
C VAL A 545 5.22 16.01 -25.34
N THR A 546 4.15 15.22 -25.40
CA THR A 546 3.45 14.75 -24.20
C THR A 546 2.63 13.51 -24.53
N VAL A 547 2.39 12.68 -23.52
CA VAL A 547 1.60 11.45 -23.60
C VAL A 547 0.49 11.50 -22.56
N TRP A 548 -0.73 11.19 -22.98
CA TRP A 548 -1.86 10.95 -22.09
C TRP A 548 -2.21 9.47 -22.08
N GLU A 549 -2.12 8.89 -20.90
CA GLU A 549 -2.35 7.48 -20.64
C GLU A 549 -3.04 7.31 -19.28
N ASP A 550 -3.97 6.36 -19.20
CA ASP A 550 -4.57 5.91 -17.93
C ASP A 550 -4.33 4.41 -17.75
N PRO A 551 -3.11 4.01 -17.34
CA PRO A 551 -2.75 2.61 -17.24
C PRO A 551 -3.43 1.94 -16.03
N LEU A 552 -3.93 0.72 -16.24
CA LEU A 552 -4.48 -0.12 -15.17
C LEU A 552 -3.43 -0.60 -14.17
N CYS A 553 -2.19 -0.79 -14.63
CA CYS A 553 -1.07 -1.24 -13.81
C CYS A 553 0.11 -0.26 -13.91
N ILE A 554 0.91 -0.14 -12.86
CA ILE A 554 2.14 0.66 -12.88
C ILE A 554 3.32 -0.14 -13.45
N ARG A 555 4.41 0.56 -13.76
CA ARG A 555 5.64 -0.06 -14.22
C ARG A 555 6.33 -0.80 -13.08
N SER A 556 6.69 -2.06 -13.32
CA SER A 556 7.57 -2.83 -12.44
C SER A 556 8.94 -2.20 -12.25
N TYR A 557 9.52 -1.71 -13.36
CA TYR A 557 10.85 -1.11 -13.37
C TYR A 557 10.86 0.22 -14.11
N ARG A 558 11.66 1.16 -13.63
CA ARG A 558 12.05 2.34 -14.39
C ARG A 558 13.22 1.98 -15.30
N MET A 559 12.96 1.92 -16.61
CA MET A 559 14.00 1.68 -17.59
C MET A 559 15.08 2.78 -17.59
N PRO A 560 16.36 2.40 -17.66
CA PRO A 560 17.45 3.33 -17.97
C PRO A 560 17.28 3.98 -19.35
N ALA A 561 17.81 5.19 -19.50
CA ALA A 561 17.76 5.92 -20.77
C ALA A 561 18.61 5.27 -21.88
N ASP A 562 19.59 4.46 -21.49
CA ASP A 562 20.53 3.73 -22.33
C ASP A 562 20.17 2.24 -22.51
N ALA A 563 18.97 1.82 -22.08
CA ALA A 563 18.51 0.46 -22.29
C ALA A 563 18.46 0.11 -23.79
N GLY A 564 19.04 -1.04 -24.17
CA GLY A 564 19.05 -1.50 -25.55
C GLY A 564 17.65 -1.79 -26.12
N ASP A 565 17.50 -1.68 -27.43
CA ASP A 565 16.21 -1.78 -28.15
C ASP A 565 15.41 -3.04 -27.80
N GLU A 566 16.08 -4.19 -27.62
CA GLU A 566 15.40 -5.43 -27.25
C GLU A 566 14.81 -5.40 -25.82
N THR A 567 15.55 -4.81 -24.87
CA THR A 567 15.07 -4.62 -23.50
C THR A 567 13.88 -3.68 -23.48
N VAL A 568 13.97 -2.55 -24.20
CA VAL A 568 12.87 -1.59 -24.34
C VAL A 568 11.64 -2.27 -24.94
N ARG A 569 11.80 -3.03 -26.02
CA ARG A 569 10.71 -3.75 -26.69
C ARG A 569 9.99 -4.72 -25.75
N ILE A 570 10.71 -5.39 -24.85
CA ILE A 570 10.16 -6.43 -23.98
C ILE A 570 9.56 -5.85 -22.70
N MET A 571 10.24 -4.89 -22.09
CA MET A 571 9.97 -4.47 -20.71
C MET A 571 9.16 -3.16 -20.60
N LYS A 572 9.02 -2.37 -21.68
CA LYS A 572 8.47 -0.99 -21.61
C LYS A 572 7.05 -0.94 -21.07
N ASP A 573 6.21 -1.82 -21.61
CA ASP A 573 4.81 -1.94 -21.23
C ASP A 573 4.51 -3.28 -20.55
N ARG A 574 5.54 -4.08 -20.25
CA ARG A 574 5.38 -5.29 -19.44
C ARG A 574 5.47 -4.91 -17.97
N THR A 575 4.60 -5.50 -17.17
CA THR A 575 4.66 -5.40 -15.72
C THR A 575 4.40 -6.76 -15.08
N TYR A 576 5.11 -7.05 -14.00
CA TYR A 576 4.95 -8.28 -13.23
C TYR A 576 3.75 -8.14 -12.30
N THR A 577 2.91 -9.17 -12.26
CA THR A 577 1.63 -9.09 -11.52
C THR A 577 1.85 -9.15 -10.01
N TYR A 578 2.91 -9.82 -9.56
CA TYR A 578 3.44 -9.71 -8.19
C TYR A 578 3.70 -8.26 -7.79
N ASP A 579 4.47 -7.51 -8.58
CA ASP A 579 4.81 -6.12 -8.29
C ASP A 579 3.56 -5.24 -8.17
N GLN A 580 2.51 -5.52 -8.96
CA GLN A 580 1.24 -4.82 -8.86
C GLN A 580 0.52 -5.12 -7.55
N ALA A 581 0.53 -6.39 -7.13
CA ALA A 581 -0.08 -6.82 -5.88
C ALA A 581 0.61 -6.19 -4.67
N VAL A 582 1.94 -6.28 -4.57
CA VAL A 582 2.69 -5.70 -3.43
C VAL A 582 2.58 -4.17 -3.40
N SER A 583 2.56 -3.51 -4.56
CA SER A 583 2.34 -2.06 -4.62
C SER A 583 0.95 -1.66 -4.12
N ALA A 584 -0.09 -2.41 -4.49
CA ALA A 584 -1.44 -2.19 -3.97
C ALA A 584 -1.49 -2.40 -2.45
N ILE A 585 -0.84 -3.45 -1.93
CA ILE A 585 -0.76 -3.72 -0.48
C ILE A 585 -0.05 -2.59 0.26
N ALA A 586 1.05 -2.07 -0.27
CA ALA A 586 1.76 -0.92 0.31
C ALA A 586 0.88 0.34 0.38
N LEU A 587 0.12 0.64 -0.68
CA LEU A 587 -0.82 1.77 -0.67
C LEU A 587 -1.97 1.57 0.32
N MET A 588 -2.48 0.35 0.44
CA MET A 588 -3.50 0.01 1.44
C MET A 588 -2.98 0.12 2.86
N ALA A 589 -1.74 -0.28 3.12
CA ALA A 589 -1.10 -0.09 4.42
C ALA A 589 -1.00 1.41 4.76
N GLN A 590 -0.74 2.28 3.79
CA GLN A 590 -0.69 3.73 4.00
C GLN A 590 -2.08 4.40 4.01
N GLY A 591 -3.17 3.68 3.73
CA GLY A 591 -4.50 4.28 3.57
C GLY A 591 -4.57 5.31 2.43
N HIS A 592 -3.77 5.13 1.38
CA HIS A 592 -3.57 6.13 0.33
C HIS A 592 -4.80 6.26 -0.61
N SER A 593 -5.05 7.47 -1.13
CA SER A 593 -6.21 7.77 -2.00
C SER A 593 -6.23 7.03 -3.35
N GLN A 594 -5.12 6.43 -3.74
CA GLN A 594 -4.95 5.70 -5.02
C GLN A 594 -5.26 4.19 -4.91
N VAL A 595 -5.66 3.70 -3.74
CA VAL A 595 -5.94 2.27 -3.50
C VAL A 595 -6.91 1.69 -4.52
N ASP A 596 -8.07 2.30 -4.72
CA ASP A 596 -9.10 1.79 -5.64
C ASP A 596 -8.60 1.70 -7.09
N ARG A 597 -7.75 2.64 -7.52
CA ARG A 597 -7.13 2.62 -8.84
C ARG A 597 -6.25 1.38 -9.01
N PHE A 598 -5.40 1.09 -8.04
CA PHE A 598 -4.51 -0.08 -8.10
C PHE A 598 -5.29 -1.38 -8.01
N ILE A 599 -6.30 -1.44 -7.13
CA ILE A 599 -7.15 -2.62 -6.99
C ILE A 599 -7.99 -2.90 -8.24
N ARG A 600 -8.39 -1.86 -8.99
CA ARG A 600 -8.96 -2.05 -10.32
C ARG A 600 -8.01 -2.78 -11.27
N GLY A 601 -6.72 -2.43 -11.25
CA GLY A 601 -5.67 -3.15 -11.98
C GLY A 601 -5.50 -4.60 -11.53
N VAL A 602 -5.43 -4.83 -10.21
CA VAL A 602 -5.34 -6.19 -9.62
C VAL A 602 -6.56 -7.04 -9.99
N CYS A 603 -7.77 -6.48 -9.97
CA CYS A 603 -8.97 -7.18 -10.45
C CYS A 603 -8.90 -7.52 -11.94
N ALA A 604 -8.36 -6.62 -12.77
CA ALA A 604 -8.23 -6.82 -14.22
C ALA A 604 -7.19 -7.90 -14.57
N ILE A 605 -6.17 -8.09 -13.73
CA ILE A 605 -5.18 -9.18 -13.88
C ILE A 605 -5.85 -10.56 -13.74
N VAL A 606 -6.82 -10.71 -12.83
CA VAL A 606 -7.45 -12.01 -12.56
C VAL A 606 -8.38 -12.42 -13.70
N GLY A 607 -8.04 -13.53 -14.35
CA GLY A 607 -8.70 -14.04 -15.56
C GLY A 607 -8.17 -13.43 -16.86
N SER A 608 -7.04 -12.72 -16.83
CA SER A 608 -6.41 -12.13 -18.01
C SER A 608 -5.59 -13.13 -18.85
N GLY A 609 -5.38 -14.35 -18.35
CA GLY A 609 -4.74 -15.45 -19.04
C GLY A 609 -5.70 -16.27 -19.89
N ASP A 610 -5.44 -17.57 -19.99
CA ASP A 610 -6.23 -18.53 -20.78
C ASP A 610 -7.39 -19.19 -20.04
N GLY A 611 -7.55 -18.92 -18.74
CA GLY A 611 -8.61 -19.49 -17.91
C GLY A 611 -9.22 -18.49 -16.93
N GLU A 612 -10.48 -18.72 -16.57
CA GLU A 612 -11.16 -17.98 -15.50
C GLU A 612 -10.37 -18.11 -14.18
N GLY A 613 -10.18 -16.99 -13.49
CA GLY A 613 -9.37 -16.91 -12.28
C GLY A 613 -7.85 -16.97 -12.48
N SER A 614 -7.36 -17.20 -13.71
CA SER A 614 -5.92 -17.31 -13.96
C SER A 614 -5.17 -16.01 -13.66
N VAL A 615 -3.96 -16.13 -13.12
CA VAL A 615 -3.08 -14.99 -12.85
C VAL A 615 -1.76 -15.19 -13.60
N PRO A 616 -1.61 -14.60 -14.78
CA PRO A 616 -0.36 -14.65 -15.52
C PRO A 616 0.77 -13.95 -14.78
N PHE A 617 2.01 -14.40 -15.01
CA PHE A 617 3.20 -13.88 -14.33
C PHE A 617 3.50 -12.41 -14.70
N PHE A 618 3.16 -11.99 -15.91
CA PHE A 618 3.25 -10.62 -16.36
C PHE A 618 2.15 -10.27 -17.36
N VAL A 619 1.79 -9.00 -17.38
CA VAL A 619 0.74 -8.43 -18.23
C VAL A 619 1.22 -7.13 -18.89
N ASN A 620 0.49 -6.66 -19.89
CA ASN A 620 0.64 -5.32 -20.42
C ASN A 620 0.12 -4.30 -19.39
N ARG A 621 0.91 -3.27 -19.07
CA ARG A 621 0.59 -2.32 -18.01
C ARG A 621 -0.69 -1.51 -18.28
N MET A 622 -0.97 -1.23 -19.55
CA MET A 622 -2.12 -0.40 -19.92
C MET A 622 -3.41 -1.17 -19.72
N SER A 623 -3.44 -2.43 -20.20
CA SER A 623 -4.66 -3.23 -20.32
C SER A 623 -4.81 -4.33 -19.27
N ALA A 624 -3.76 -4.64 -18.51
CA ALA A 624 -3.65 -5.83 -17.66
C ALA A 624 -3.85 -7.16 -18.42
N GLN A 625 -3.69 -7.19 -19.75
CA GLN A 625 -3.81 -8.40 -20.58
C GLN A 625 -2.46 -8.99 -20.95
N THR A 626 -2.42 -10.28 -21.24
CA THR A 626 -1.22 -10.96 -21.74
C THR A 626 -1.57 -12.01 -22.79
N SER A 627 -0.59 -12.41 -23.58
CA SER A 627 -0.65 -13.62 -24.42
C SER A 627 0.16 -14.77 -23.84
N SER A 628 0.83 -14.57 -22.69
CA SER A 628 1.68 -15.56 -22.06
C SER A 628 0.89 -16.47 -21.12
N GLN A 629 0.99 -17.78 -21.32
CA GLN A 629 0.45 -18.81 -20.43
C GLN A 629 1.49 -19.19 -19.35
N TYR A 630 2.16 -18.17 -18.79
CA TYR A 630 3.22 -18.37 -17.80
C TYR A 630 2.67 -18.12 -16.41
N TYR A 631 2.63 -19.18 -15.58
CA TYR A 631 1.92 -19.18 -14.31
C TYR A 631 2.82 -19.61 -13.16
N ARG A 632 2.75 -18.88 -12.04
CA ARG A 632 3.41 -19.24 -10.78
C ARG A 632 2.43 -19.10 -9.64
N THR A 633 2.33 -20.12 -8.79
CA THR A 633 1.32 -20.15 -7.71
C THR A 633 1.61 -19.14 -6.60
N GLY A 634 2.88 -18.85 -6.27
CA GLY A 634 3.22 -17.74 -5.36
C GLY A 634 2.76 -16.39 -5.89
N ASN A 635 3.06 -16.09 -7.16
CA ASN A 635 2.59 -14.88 -7.83
C ASN A 635 1.05 -14.73 -7.82
N ALA A 636 0.33 -15.81 -8.10
CA ALA A 636 -1.14 -15.83 -8.00
C ALA A 636 -1.62 -15.62 -6.56
N ALA A 637 -0.92 -16.21 -5.57
CA ALA A 637 -1.23 -16.05 -4.17
C ALA A 637 -1.09 -14.59 -3.72
N TRP A 638 -0.06 -13.87 -4.20
CA TRP A 638 0.11 -12.44 -3.94
C TRP A 638 -1.00 -11.58 -4.53
N VAL A 639 -1.37 -11.81 -5.80
CA VAL A 639 -2.50 -11.09 -6.44
C VAL A 639 -3.80 -11.34 -5.67
N ALA A 640 -4.08 -12.59 -5.31
CA ALA A 640 -5.24 -12.92 -4.48
C ALA A 640 -5.14 -12.32 -3.07
N TYR A 641 -3.94 -12.29 -2.47
CA TYR A 641 -3.73 -11.74 -1.14
C TYR A 641 -4.01 -10.23 -1.14
N ALA A 642 -3.60 -9.50 -2.19
CA ALA A 642 -3.94 -8.09 -2.33
C ALA A 642 -5.46 -7.87 -2.36
N LEU A 643 -6.22 -8.72 -3.06
CA LEU A 643 -7.69 -8.65 -3.05
C LEU A 643 -8.28 -8.98 -1.67
N ALA A 644 -7.76 -10.00 -0.99
CA ALA A 644 -8.21 -10.35 0.36
C ALA A 644 -7.88 -9.25 1.39
N TYR A 645 -6.71 -8.62 1.27
CA TYR A 645 -6.27 -7.50 2.12
C TYR A 645 -7.09 -6.24 1.85
N TYR A 646 -7.48 -6.01 0.60
CA TYR A 646 -8.45 -4.98 0.26
C TYR A 646 -9.79 -5.22 0.94
N LEU A 647 -10.33 -6.45 0.91
CA LEU A 647 -11.58 -6.77 1.61
C LEU A 647 -11.48 -6.64 3.13
N LEU A 648 -10.31 -6.87 3.71
CA LEU A 648 -10.06 -6.65 5.14
C LEU A 648 -10.18 -5.15 5.50
N LYS A 649 -9.63 -4.27 4.66
CA LYS A 649 -9.58 -2.81 4.91
C LYS A 649 -10.84 -2.07 4.41
N TYR A 650 -11.43 -2.55 3.32
CA TYR A 650 -12.52 -1.94 2.57
C TYR A 650 -13.60 -3.00 2.24
N PRO A 651 -14.39 -3.46 3.23
CA PRO A 651 -15.27 -4.63 3.08
C PRO A 651 -16.52 -4.37 2.23
N THR A 652 -16.84 -3.11 1.91
CA THR A 652 -18.08 -2.68 1.25
C THR A 652 -17.81 -1.79 0.04
N GLY A 653 -18.79 -1.68 -0.87
CA GLY A 653 -18.72 -0.83 -2.07
C GLY A 653 -18.55 -1.62 -3.36
N ALA A 654 -18.72 -0.96 -4.50
CA ALA A 654 -18.69 -1.61 -5.82
C ALA A 654 -17.35 -2.32 -6.09
N GLN A 655 -16.24 -1.70 -5.71
CA GLN A 655 -14.92 -2.30 -5.88
C GLN A 655 -14.69 -3.50 -4.95
N ALA A 656 -15.30 -3.53 -3.76
CA ALA A 656 -15.25 -4.68 -2.86
C ALA A 656 -16.02 -5.88 -3.42
N ILE A 657 -17.15 -5.66 -4.09
CA ILE A 657 -17.88 -6.71 -4.80
C ILE A 657 -16.99 -7.32 -5.89
N ALA A 658 -16.38 -6.48 -6.73
CA ALA A 658 -15.47 -6.92 -7.78
C ALA A 658 -14.25 -7.68 -7.23
N ALA A 659 -13.64 -7.17 -6.14
CA ALA A 659 -12.52 -7.83 -5.49
C ALA A 659 -12.89 -9.21 -4.93
N ARG A 660 -14.08 -9.34 -4.32
CA ARG A 660 -14.59 -10.61 -3.78
C ARG A 660 -14.84 -11.64 -4.88
N ASP A 661 -15.44 -11.22 -5.98
CA ASP A 661 -15.66 -12.09 -7.16
C ASP A 661 -14.33 -12.59 -7.75
N LYS A 662 -13.39 -11.66 -8.01
CA LYS A 662 -12.06 -12.01 -8.53
C LYS A 662 -11.24 -12.87 -7.57
N LEU A 663 -11.30 -12.60 -6.26
CA LEU A 663 -10.65 -13.44 -5.27
C LEU A 663 -11.20 -14.87 -5.27
N THR A 664 -12.52 -15.03 -5.42
CA THR A 664 -13.17 -16.36 -5.51
C THR A 664 -12.66 -17.12 -6.73
N GLN A 665 -12.73 -16.50 -7.91
CA GLN A 665 -12.25 -17.10 -9.16
C GLN A 665 -10.77 -17.50 -9.07
N CYS A 666 -9.92 -16.60 -8.55
CA CYS A 666 -8.50 -16.86 -8.40
C CYS A 666 -8.21 -18.01 -7.44
N ALA A 667 -8.92 -18.09 -6.31
CA ALA A 667 -8.69 -19.13 -5.33
C ALA A 667 -9.15 -20.52 -5.82
N GLU A 668 -10.25 -20.59 -6.59
CA GLU A 668 -10.67 -21.81 -7.29
C GLU A 668 -9.66 -22.23 -8.36
N TRP A 669 -9.06 -21.28 -9.07
CA TRP A 669 -8.01 -21.57 -10.04
C TRP A 669 -6.73 -22.08 -9.37
N ILE A 670 -6.31 -21.46 -8.26
CA ILE A 670 -5.16 -21.91 -7.44
C ILE A 670 -5.34 -23.37 -6.98
N ASP A 671 -6.56 -23.77 -6.62
CA ASP A 671 -6.86 -25.14 -6.17
C ASP A 671 -6.55 -26.23 -7.19
N LYS A 672 -6.50 -25.89 -8.49
CA LYS A 672 -6.11 -26.81 -9.55
C LYS A 672 -4.64 -27.26 -9.45
N PHE A 673 -3.80 -26.49 -8.75
CA PHE A 673 -2.39 -26.81 -8.55
C PHE A 673 -2.13 -27.67 -7.30
N ARG A 674 -3.16 -27.99 -6.51
CA ARG A 674 -3.01 -28.82 -5.31
C ARG A 674 -2.68 -30.25 -5.70
N VAL A 675 -1.66 -30.84 -5.07
CA VAL A 675 -1.32 -32.25 -5.23
C VAL A 675 -2.27 -33.10 -4.38
N THR A 676 -3.10 -33.90 -5.04
CA THR A 676 -4.17 -34.70 -4.40
C THR A 676 -3.92 -36.21 -4.38
N ASP A 677 -2.94 -36.73 -5.13
CA ASP A 677 -2.54 -38.14 -5.03
C ASP A 677 -1.78 -38.38 -3.72
N ILE A 678 -2.37 -39.14 -2.81
CA ILE A 678 -1.81 -39.49 -1.48
C ILE A 678 -0.45 -40.22 -1.56
N ARG A 679 -0.14 -40.82 -2.71
CA ARG A 679 1.15 -41.51 -2.93
C ARG A 679 2.25 -40.57 -3.39
N ASP A 680 1.90 -39.36 -3.82
CA ASP A 680 2.89 -38.35 -4.18
C ASP A 680 3.49 -37.76 -2.89
N VAL A 681 4.82 -37.70 -2.81
CA VAL A 681 5.53 -37.13 -1.64
C VAL A 681 5.17 -35.66 -1.39
N ARG A 682 4.63 -34.97 -2.40
CA ARG A 682 4.15 -33.59 -2.34
C ARG A 682 2.69 -33.48 -1.91
N TYR A 683 2.00 -34.58 -1.61
CA TYR A 683 0.59 -34.59 -1.23
C TYR A 683 0.25 -33.50 -0.21
N GLY A 684 -0.78 -32.72 -0.49
CA GLY A 684 -1.22 -31.61 0.36
C GLY A 684 -0.55 -30.27 0.06
N LEU A 685 0.57 -30.23 -0.68
CA LEU A 685 1.21 -29.02 -1.18
C LEU A 685 0.66 -28.61 -2.56
N TYR A 686 1.00 -27.40 -2.99
CA TYR A 686 0.63 -26.84 -4.29
C TYR A 686 1.85 -26.80 -5.22
N THR A 687 1.71 -27.28 -6.46
CA THR A 687 2.78 -27.20 -7.44
C THR A 687 3.08 -25.75 -7.81
N SER A 688 4.27 -25.49 -8.33
CA SER A 688 4.75 -24.12 -8.52
C SER A 688 4.21 -23.41 -9.77
N GLY A 689 3.26 -24.04 -10.48
CA GLY A 689 2.61 -23.48 -11.66
C GLY A 689 2.93 -24.22 -12.96
N SER A 690 2.71 -23.54 -14.08
CA SER A 690 2.92 -24.06 -15.44
C SER A 690 3.51 -23.01 -16.37
N GLY A 691 3.94 -23.43 -17.56
CA GLY A 691 4.69 -22.61 -18.49
C GLY A 691 6.14 -22.38 -18.03
N ARG A 692 7.07 -22.24 -18.98
CA ARG A 692 8.43 -21.76 -18.70
C ARG A 692 9.10 -21.13 -19.92
N TYR A 693 10.05 -20.25 -19.67
CA TYR A 693 11.01 -19.80 -20.68
C TYR A 693 12.33 -20.55 -20.50
N VAL A 694 12.91 -21.02 -21.60
CA VAL A 694 14.27 -21.58 -21.64
C VAL A 694 14.99 -20.94 -22.81
N ASN A 695 16.07 -20.19 -22.53
CA ASN A 695 16.86 -19.47 -23.55
C ASN A 695 15.99 -18.62 -24.49
N GLY A 696 15.02 -17.88 -23.94
CA GLY A 696 14.10 -17.03 -24.70
C GLY A 696 12.94 -17.76 -25.39
N VAL A 697 12.93 -19.10 -25.41
CA VAL A 697 11.83 -19.91 -25.98
C VAL A 697 10.79 -20.24 -24.91
N PHE A 698 9.52 -19.95 -25.20
CA PHE A 698 8.41 -20.26 -24.31
C PHE A 698 7.85 -21.66 -24.53
N TYR A 699 7.61 -22.39 -23.45
CA TYR A 699 7.02 -23.72 -23.43
C TYR A 699 5.72 -23.67 -22.60
N PRO A 700 4.54 -23.55 -23.24
CA PRO A 700 3.26 -23.43 -22.54
C PRO A 700 2.88 -24.71 -21.79
N ASP A 701 3.13 -25.88 -22.38
CA ASP A 701 2.73 -27.19 -21.85
C ASP A 701 3.60 -27.69 -20.68
N PHE A 702 4.54 -26.86 -20.21
CA PHE A 702 5.39 -27.24 -19.09
C PHE A 702 4.60 -27.20 -17.78
N GLU A 703 4.63 -28.30 -17.02
CA GLU A 703 4.11 -28.35 -15.66
C GLU A 703 5.26 -28.45 -14.64
N ALA A 704 5.23 -27.61 -13.60
CA ALA A 704 6.22 -27.67 -12.55
C ALA A 704 6.09 -28.98 -11.75
N ASP A 705 7.15 -29.77 -11.69
CA ASP A 705 7.21 -30.98 -10.88
C ASP A 705 7.60 -30.71 -9.42
N TRP A 706 7.69 -29.45 -9.01
CA TRP A 706 8.09 -29.02 -7.67
C TRP A 706 7.04 -28.13 -6.99
N CYS A 707 7.05 -28.17 -5.66
CA CYS A 707 6.35 -27.28 -4.74
C CYS A 707 7.41 -26.46 -3.98
N THR A 708 7.65 -25.22 -4.40
CA THR A 708 8.58 -24.31 -3.69
C THR A 708 7.98 -23.89 -2.36
N SER A 709 8.79 -23.83 -1.30
CA SER A 709 8.37 -23.44 0.04
C SER A 709 7.82 -22.01 0.11
N GLU A 710 8.48 -21.05 -0.55
CA GLU A 710 8.02 -19.67 -0.71
C GLU A 710 6.55 -19.61 -1.13
N HIS A 711 6.21 -20.27 -2.24
CA HIS A 711 4.83 -20.31 -2.74
C HIS A 711 3.85 -20.92 -1.72
N GLN A 712 4.29 -21.87 -0.89
CA GLN A 712 3.43 -22.45 0.14
C GLN A 712 3.17 -21.45 1.28
N PHE A 713 4.18 -20.64 1.65
CA PHE A 713 4.00 -19.57 2.64
C PHE A 713 3.04 -18.50 2.11
N ASP A 714 3.20 -18.08 0.85
CA ASP A 714 2.30 -17.10 0.21
C ASP A 714 0.84 -17.60 0.21
N LEU A 715 0.65 -18.87 -0.20
CA LEU A 715 -0.67 -19.52 -0.20
C LEU A 715 -1.24 -19.66 1.20
N TRP A 716 -0.41 -19.94 2.20
CA TRP A 716 -0.86 -20.01 3.58
C TRP A 716 -1.35 -18.64 4.06
N PHE A 717 -0.60 -17.57 3.82
CA PHE A 717 -1.01 -16.22 4.18
C PHE A 717 -2.30 -15.80 3.46
N LEU A 718 -2.46 -16.19 2.19
CA LEU A 718 -3.71 -16.01 1.45
C LEU A 718 -4.86 -16.74 2.13
N PHE A 719 -4.74 -18.05 2.36
CA PHE A 719 -5.84 -18.85 2.90
C PHE A 719 -6.21 -18.43 4.32
N GLU A 720 -5.22 -18.10 5.15
CA GLU A 720 -5.45 -17.59 6.49
C GLU A 720 -6.22 -16.25 6.44
N LEU A 721 -5.81 -15.32 5.57
CA LEU A 721 -6.51 -14.05 5.41
C LEU A 721 -7.92 -14.22 4.82
N MET A 722 -8.10 -15.12 3.86
CA MET A 722 -9.42 -15.46 3.31
C MET A 722 -10.37 -15.99 4.41
N GLY A 723 -9.86 -16.80 5.33
CA GLY A 723 -10.61 -17.24 6.51
C GLY A 723 -11.05 -16.06 7.39
N ARG A 724 -10.13 -15.12 7.67
CA ARG A 724 -10.41 -13.92 8.47
C ARG A 724 -11.45 -12.97 7.84
N VAL A 725 -11.46 -12.84 6.52
CA VAL A 725 -12.44 -11.99 5.79
C VAL A 725 -13.73 -12.73 5.41
N GLY A 726 -13.94 -13.93 5.98
CA GLY A 726 -15.22 -14.63 5.97
C GLY A 726 -15.46 -15.59 4.81
N PHE A 727 -14.42 -16.08 4.13
CA PHE A 727 -14.57 -17.14 3.13
C PHE A 727 -14.64 -18.53 3.80
N THR A 728 -15.75 -19.23 3.57
CA THR A 728 -16.01 -20.55 4.15
C THR A 728 -14.94 -21.59 3.77
N GLY A 729 -14.45 -22.35 4.75
CA GLY A 729 -13.51 -23.47 4.55
C GLY A 729 -12.04 -23.07 4.44
N TYR A 730 -11.71 -21.76 4.40
CA TYR A 730 -10.34 -21.30 4.22
C TYR A 730 -9.51 -21.36 5.51
N THR A 731 -10.13 -21.25 6.68
CA THR A 731 -9.46 -21.49 7.97
C THR A 731 -8.93 -22.92 8.07
N GLU A 732 -9.75 -23.91 7.72
CA GLU A 732 -9.37 -25.32 7.69
C GLU A 732 -8.32 -25.61 6.62
N LYS A 733 -8.46 -24.96 5.45
CA LYS A 733 -7.48 -25.07 4.36
C LYS A 733 -6.11 -24.53 4.77
N ALA A 734 -6.06 -23.36 5.41
CA ALA A 734 -4.83 -22.77 5.94
C ALA A 734 -4.18 -23.69 6.98
N ALA A 735 -4.96 -24.24 7.91
CA ALA A 735 -4.47 -25.20 8.91
C ALA A 735 -3.91 -26.49 8.26
N ALA A 736 -4.59 -27.04 7.27
CA ALA A 736 -4.13 -28.23 6.54
C ALA A 736 -2.83 -27.98 5.74
N LEU A 737 -2.72 -26.80 5.12
CA LEU A 737 -1.51 -26.41 4.41
C LEU A 737 -0.34 -26.18 5.38
N ALA A 738 -0.57 -25.51 6.52
CA ALA A 738 0.43 -25.33 7.56
C ALA A 738 1.00 -26.66 8.06
N ALA A 739 0.12 -27.64 8.34
CA ALA A 739 0.54 -28.97 8.74
C ALA A 739 1.41 -29.65 7.67
N SER A 740 1.03 -29.51 6.38
CA SER A 740 1.81 -30.06 5.26
C SER A 740 3.18 -29.38 5.11
N ILE A 741 3.25 -28.06 5.29
CA ILE A 741 4.50 -27.28 5.25
C ILE A 741 5.43 -27.75 6.38
N LEU A 742 4.93 -27.83 7.61
CA LEU A 742 5.74 -28.23 8.77
C LEU A 742 6.18 -29.70 8.71
N ASP A 743 5.36 -30.60 8.20
CA ASP A 743 5.72 -32.02 8.04
C ASP A 743 6.79 -32.23 6.97
N LYS A 744 6.69 -31.52 5.83
CA LYS A 744 7.44 -31.86 4.62
C LYS A 744 8.64 -30.95 4.36
N LEU A 745 8.55 -29.68 4.76
CA LEU A 745 9.49 -28.64 4.37
C LEU A 745 10.35 -28.15 5.54
N TRP A 746 9.89 -28.30 6.79
CA TRP A 746 10.70 -27.94 7.95
C TRP A 746 11.88 -28.89 8.16
N VAL A 747 13.06 -28.35 8.50
CA VAL A 747 14.25 -29.12 8.82
C VAL A 747 14.66 -28.88 10.27
N GLU A 748 14.25 -29.79 11.14
CA GLU A 748 14.44 -29.67 12.59
C GLU A 748 15.90 -29.51 13.00
N LYS A 749 16.87 -30.08 12.30
CA LYS A 749 18.30 -29.91 12.64
C LYS A 749 18.82 -28.52 12.25
N GLU A 750 18.33 -27.97 11.16
CA GLU A 750 18.83 -26.72 10.60
C GLU A 750 18.09 -25.50 11.14
N GLY A 751 16.88 -25.68 11.66
CA GLY A 751 16.06 -24.57 12.19
C GLY A 751 15.51 -23.66 11.10
N THR A 752 15.34 -24.19 9.88
CA THR A 752 14.81 -23.47 8.73
C THR A 752 14.07 -24.44 7.80
N PHE A 753 13.52 -23.92 6.70
CA PHE A 753 12.80 -24.68 5.68
C PHE A 753 13.71 -25.05 4.50
N ARG A 754 13.39 -26.16 3.85
CA ARG A 754 13.93 -26.56 2.54
C ARG A 754 13.46 -25.60 1.46
N ALA A 755 14.15 -25.50 0.32
CA ALA A 755 13.67 -24.75 -0.84
C ALA A 755 12.33 -25.28 -1.38
N GLY A 756 12.07 -26.58 -1.25
CA GLY A 756 10.79 -27.16 -1.66
C GLY A 756 10.78 -28.68 -1.71
N MET A 757 9.77 -29.22 -2.39
CA MET A 757 9.59 -30.65 -2.61
C MET A 757 9.36 -30.96 -4.09
N ARG A 758 10.14 -31.86 -4.66
CA ARG A 758 9.98 -32.40 -6.02
C ARG A 758 9.31 -33.76 -5.99
N LYS A 759 8.83 -34.25 -7.14
CA LYS A 759 8.40 -35.66 -7.29
C LYS A 759 9.49 -36.65 -6.87
N THR A 760 10.77 -36.28 -7.05
CA THR A 760 11.94 -37.09 -6.72
C THR A 760 12.41 -36.96 -5.28
N GLY A 761 11.82 -36.07 -4.48
CA GLY A 761 12.20 -35.83 -3.09
C GLY A 761 12.50 -34.37 -2.77
N PRO A 762 13.04 -34.10 -1.56
CA PRO A 762 13.26 -32.74 -1.07
C PRO A 762 14.32 -31.98 -1.86
N ASP A 763 14.07 -30.68 -2.10
CA ASP A 763 15.06 -29.74 -2.61
C ASP A 763 15.74 -29.02 -1.44
N ASN A 764 17.00 -29.37 -1.17
CA ASN A 764 17.73 -28.91 0.01
C ASN A 764 18.51 -27.61 -0.21
N ALA A 765 18.28 -26.91 -1.33
CA ALA A 765 18.74 -25.53 -1.43
C ALA A 765 18.12 -24.70 -0.30
N SER A 766 18.81 -23.64 0.09
CA SER A 766 18.34 -22.72 1.13
C SER A 766 18.49 -21.29 0.59
N PRO A 767 17.48 -20.79 -0.14
CA PRO A 767 17.36 -19.38 -0.46
C PRO A 767 16.92 -18.56 0.77
N LEU A 768 17.07 -17.24 0.69
CA LEU A 768 16.78 -16.30 1.80
C LEU A 768 15.33 -16.39 2.29
N ASP A 769 14.38 -16.47 1.37
CA ASP A 769 12.92 -16.59 1.57
C ASP A 769 12.52 -17.78 2.46
N CYS A 770 13.26 -18.89 2.41
CA CYS A 770 13.02 -20.05 3.28
C CYS A 770 13.17 -19.72 4.76
N SER A 771 14.09 -18.82 5.10
CA SER A 771 14.31 -18.37 6.47
C SER A 771 13.56 -17.07 6.79
N SER A 772 13.33 -16.20 5.81
CA SER A 772 12.64 -14.92 6.02
C SER A 772 11.11 -15.08 5.91
N TRP A 773 10.56 -15.42 4.74
CA TRP A 773 9.13 -15.65 4.57
C TRP A 773 8.68 -16.87 5.38
N GLY A 774 9.51 -17.93 5.40
CA GLY A 774 9.26 -19.09 6.25
C GLY A 774 9.29 -18.74 7.75
N GLY A 775 10.14 -17.81 8.16
CA GLY A 775 10.16 -17.25 9.51
C GLY A 775 8.88 -16.48 9.83
N LEU A 776 8.38 -15.66 8.90
CA LEU A 776 7.12 -14.91 9.04
C LEU A 776 5.91 -15.85 9.10
N PHE A 777 5.88 -16.86 8.24
CA PHE A 777 4.88 -17.93 8.28
C PHE A 777 4.85 -18.62 9.64
N VAL A 778 6.00 -19.14 10.09
CA VAL A 778 6.03 -19.93 11.33
C VAL A 778 5.90 -19.03 12.56
N ALA A 779 6.15 -17.72 12.47
CA ALA A 779 5.86 -16.78 13.55
C ALA A 779 4.37 -16.77 13.94
N ASN A 780 3.48 -17.13 13.01
CA ASN A 780 2.06 -17.24 13.29
C ASN A 780 1.65 -18.57 13.95
N ILE A 781 2.58 -19.51 14.12
CA ILE A 781 2.32 -20.88 14.58
C ILE A 781 3.20 -21.26 15.77
N ASP A 782 4.50 -21.02 15.67
CA ASP A 782 5.53 -21.38 16.63
C ASP A 782 6.66 -20.32 16.65
N MET A 783 6.63 -19.47 17.69
CA MET A 783 7.61 -18.41 17.93
C MET A 783 9.04 -18.90 18.11
N GLU A 784 9.25 -20.12 18.62
CA GLU A 784 10.60 -20.65 18.80
C GLU A 784 11.21 -21.02 17.46
N LYS A 785 10.44 -21.70 16.59
CA LYS A 785 10.86 -21.97 15.22
C LYS A 785 11.13 -20.69 14.43
N ALA A 786 10.33 -19.65 14.63
CA ALA A 786 10.53 -18.35 13.98
C ALA A 786 11.87 -17.70 14.37
N ARG A 787 12.24 -17.74 15.66
CA ARG A 787 13.56 -17.27 16.12
C ARG A 787 14.72 -18.08 15.54
N ARG A 788 14.52 -19.38 15.32
CA ARG A 788 15.53 -20.24 14.69
C ARG A 788 15.69 -19.95 13.20
N CYS A 789 14.59 -19.69 12.48
CA CYS A 789 14.63 -19.16 11.13
C CYS A 789 15.44 -17.85 11.08
N TYR A 790 15.16 -16.92 12.01
CA TYR A 790 15.87 -15.66 12.09
C TYR A 790 17.38 -15.84 12.30
N ALA A 791 17.79 -16.75 13.19
CA ALA A 791 19.19 -17.07 13.41
C ALA A 791 19.89 -17.62 12.14
N CYS A 792 19.17 -18.30 11.26
CA CYS A 792 19.73 -18.78 9.99
C CYS A 792 20.01 -17.66 8.98
N LEU A 793 19.41 -16.47 9.14
CA LEU A 793 19.54 -15.37 8.19
C LEU A 793 20.95 -14.77 8.15
N GLU A 794 21.76 -14.94 9.22
CA GLU A 794 23.17 -14.52 9.23
C GLU A 794 23.96 -15.09 8.03
N ARG A 795 23.57 -16.29 7.55
CA ARG A 795 24.15 -16.94 6.35
C ARG A 795 24.05 -16.10 5.08
N PHE A 796 23.07 -15.21 5.02
CA PHE A 796 22.76 -14.39 3.85
C PHE A 796 23.18 -12.93 4.02
N TRP A 797 23.68 -12.54 5.19
CA TRP A 797 24.20 -11.19 5.39
C TRP A 797 25.35 -10.92 4.41
N TYR A 798 25.26 -9.81 3.67
CA TYR A 798 26.21 -9.47 2.62
C TYR A 798 26.37 -7.95 2.48
N ALA A 799 27.55 -7.54 2.00
CA ALA A 799 27.84 -6.16 1.67
C ALA A 799 28.41 -6.09 0.24
N THR A 800 27.88 -5.16 -0.55
CA THR A 800 28.48 -4.70 -1.81
C THR A 800 29.36 -3.49 -1.54
N HIS A 801 29.95 -2.90 -2.59
CA HIS A 801 30.67 -1.63 -2.46
C HIS A 801 29.79 -0.46 -1.97
N ASP A 802 28.47 -0.52 -2.21
CA ASP A 802 27.53 0.57 -1.92
C ASP A 802 26.78 0.40 -0.59
N VAL A 803 26.47 -0.84 -0.21
CA VAL A 803 25.40 -1.12 0.76
C VAL A 803 25.63 -2.42 1.53
N THR A 804 24.96 -2.58 2.66
CA THR A 804 24.89 -3.84 3.41
C THR A 804 23.43 -4.27 3.60
N GLY A 805 23.16 -5.56 3.43
CA GLY A 805 21.83 -6.16 3.58
C GLY A 805 21.90 -7.68 3.43
N TYR A 806 20.92 -8.28 2.75
CA TYR A 806 20.82 -9.73 2.57
C TYR A 806 20.84 -10.13 1.09
N THR A 807 21.57 -11.20 0.78
CA THR A 807 21.61 -11.82 -0.56
C THR A 807 20.46 -12.82 -0.73
N PRO A 808 19.80 -12.88 -1.90
CA PRO A 808 18.70 -13.84 -2.13
C PRO A 808 19.22 -15.28 -2.18
N TYR A 809 20.38 -15.45 -2.82
CA TYR A 809 21.03 -16.73 -3.03
C TYR A 809 22.46 -16.69 -2.50
N HIS A 810 22.94 -17.86 -2.09
CA HIS A 810 24.29 -18.03 -1.57
C HIS A 810 24.96 -19.29 -2.17
N PRO A 811 26.18 -19.19 -2.74
CA PRO A 811 26.86 -20.30 -3.41
C PRO A 811 26.98 -21.59 -2.60
N ASN A 812 27.25 -21.46 -1.30
CA ASN A 812 27.42 -22.60 -0.39
C ASN A 812 26.11 -23.26 0.05
N TYR A 813 24.94 -22.73 -0.34
CA TYR A 813 23.63 -23.18 0.13
C TYR A 813 22.68 -23.53 -1.03
N GLY A 814 23.20 -24.25 -2.02
CA GLY A 814 22.41 -24.80 -3.14
C GLY A 814 22.41 -23.97 -4.42
N TYR A 815 23.15 -22.85 -4.46
CA TYR A 815 23.20 -21.94 -5.60
C TYR A 815 24.63 -21.66 -6.10
N PRO A 816 25.43 -22.68 -6.45
CA PRO A 816 26.86 -22.52 -6.73
C PRO A 816 27.19 -21.58 -7.90
N ASN A 817 26.22 -21.33 -8.79
CA ASN A 817 26.38 -20.48 -9.97
C ASN A 817 25.76 -19.08 -9.82
N LYS A 818 25.18 -18.77 -8.65
CA LYS A 818 24.54 -17.46 -8.40
C LYS A 818 25.54 -16.50 -7.76
N GLN A 819 25.58 -15.28 -8.25
CA GLN A 819 26.37 -14.21 -7.66
C GLN A 819 25.64 -13.60 -6.47
N ARG A 820 26.40 -13.10 -5.50
CA ARG A 820 25.85 -12.43 -4.31
C ARG A 820 25.64 -10.94 -4.57
N GLY A 821 24.64 -10.38 -3.91
CA GLY A 821 24.31 -8.97 -3.93
C GLY A 821 23.44 -8.63 -2.74
N VAL A 822 23.01 -7.38 -2.65
CA VAL A 822 22.01 -6.94 -1.67
C VAL A 822 20.69 -6.79 -2.41
N TRP A 823 19.75 -7.66 -2.06
CA TRP A 823 18.38 -7.65 -2.56
C TRP A 823 17.51 -6.87 -1.57
N VAL A 824 16.97 -5.73 -2.01
CA VAL A 824 16.25 -4.79 -1.14
C VAL A 824 14.97 -5.41 -0.62
N GLU A 825 14.17 -6.03 -1.49
CA GLU A 825 12.95 -6.74 -1.10
C GLU A 825 13.25 -7.81 -0.03
N GLY A 826 14.24 -8.67 -0.26
CA GLY A 826 14.61 -9.70 0.70
C GLY A 826 15.06 -9.13 2.03
N SER A 827 15.88 -8.07 1.98
CA SER A 827 16.37 -7.38 3.18
C SER A 827 15.23 -6.73 3.97
N ALA A 828 14.27 -6.10 3.28
CA ALA A 828 13.06 -5.55 3.89
C ALA A 828 12.15 -6.63 4.47
N GLY A 829 12.05 -7.81 3.85
CA GLY A 829 11.34 -8.95 4.41
C GLY A 829 12.02 -9.55 5.65
N VAL A 830 13.37 -9.54 5.73
CA VAL A 830 14.08 -9.85 6.97
C VAL A 830 13.78 -8.82 8.07
N ALA A 831 13.75 -7.53 7.72
CA ALA A 831 13.34 -6.49 8.64
C ALA A 831 11.89 -6.68 9.11
N LEU A 832 10.98 -7.08 8.21
CA LEU A 832 9.59 -7.39 8.56
C LEU A 832 9.49 -8.58 9.52
N LEU A 833 10.29 -9.63 9.31
CA LEU A 833 10.40 -10.73 10.28
C LEU A 833 10.91 -10.26 11.64
N ALA A 834 11.97 -9.43 11.66
CA ALA A 834 12.48 -8.85 12.90
C ALA A 834 11.37 -8.10 13.65
N ARG A 835 10.54 -7.32 12.95
CA ARG A 835 9.37 -6.65 13.53
C ARG A 835 8.35 -7.64 14.09
N GLY A 836 8.04 -8.70 13.34
CA GLY A 836 7.17 -9.79 13.80
C GLY A 836 7.69 -10.53 15.05
N LEU A 837 9.00 -10.47 15.31
CA LEU A 837 9.65 -11.02 16.49
C LEU A 837 9.80 -10.00 17.64
N GLY A 838 9.33 -8.76 17.46
CA GLY A 838 9.48 -7.67 18.44
C GLY A 838 10.89 -7.04 18.47
N MET A 839 11.66 -7.19 17.40
CA MET A 839 13.04 -6.69 17.25
C MET A 839 13.08 -5.43 16.38
N ASP A 840 12.31 -4.40 16.77
CA ASP A 840 12.14 -3.18 15.97
C ASP A 840 13.44 -2.38 15.75
N ASP A 841 14.38 -2.40 16.71
CA ASP A 841 15.69 -1.76 16.54
C ASP A 841 16.51 -2.46 15.46
N THR A 842 16.48 -3.80 15.42
CA THR A 842 17.17 -4.57 14.38
C THR A 842 16.54 -4.33 13.01
N ALA A 843 15.21 -4.29 12.94
CA ALA A 843 14.51 -3.95 11.70
C ALA A 843 14.90 -2.55 11.19
N ARG A 844 15.00 -1.57 12.10
CA ARG A 844 15.42 -0.20 11.78
C ARG A 844 16.85 -0.15 11.26
N ASP A 845 17.77 -0.89 11.88
CA ASP A 845 19.17 -0.98 11.42
C ASP A 845 19.25 -1.55 10.00
N ILE A 846 18.54 -2.66 9.73
CA ILE A 846 18.51 -3.28 8.40
C ILE A 846 18.01 -2.29 7.36
N LEU A 847 16.86 -1.63 7.61
CA LEU A 847 16.26 -0.70 6.66
C LEU A 847 17.12 0.56 6.45
N ALA A 848 17.75 1.09 7.50
CA ALA A 848 18.60 2.26 7.40
C ALA A 848 19.84 1.99 6.54
N ARG A 849 20.40 0.79 6.63
CA ARG A 849 21.54 0.38 5.80
C ARG A 849 21.20 0.37 4.31
N LEU A 850 19.94 0.19 3.91
CA LEU A 850 19.51 0.18 2.51
C LEU A 850 19.37 1.58 1.89
N ALA A 851 19.38 2.65 2.69
CA ALA A 851 19.21 4.03 2.22
C ALA A 851 20.14 4.45 1.05
N PRO A 852 21.39 3.96 0.88
CA PRO A 852 22.19 4.24 -0.31
C PRO A 852 21.56 3.80 -1.64
N LEU A 853 20.63 2.84 -1.61
CA LEU A 853 19.96 2.31 -2.79
C LEU A 853 18.65 3.03 -3.14
N ARG A 854 18.25 4.04 -2.36
CA ARG A 854 17.09 4.87 -2.70
C ARG A 854 17.45 5.83 -3.83
N THR A 855 16.59 5.86 -4.85
CA THR A 855 16.63 6.84 -5.94
C THR A 855 15.35 7.67 -5.92
N ARG A 856 15.30 8.75 -6.71
CA ARG A 856 14.06 9.54 -6.89
C ARG A 856 12.88 8.78 -7.52
N TYR A 857 13.09 7.53 -7.94
CA TYR A 857 12.09 6.65 -8.53
C TYR A 857 11.86 5.38 -7.70
N GLY A 858 12.40 5.34 -6.47
CA GLY A 858 12.31 4.19 -5.58
C GLY A 858 13.65 3.46 -5.42
N TYR A 859 13.59 2.26 -4.87
CA TYR A 859 14.78 1.47 -4.52
C TYR A 859 15.26 0.59 -5.67
N ILE A 860 16.58 0.45 -5.79
CA ILE A 860 17.29 -0.48 -6.68
C ILE A 860 17.89 -1.63 -5.88
N ASP A 861 18.24 -2.73 -6.54
CA ASP A 861 19.14 -3.73 -5.96
C ASP A 861 20.62 -3.37 -6.20
N SER A 862 21.53 -3.98 -5.44
CA SER A 862 22.97 -3.76 -5.59
C SER A 862 23.70 -5.07 -5.80
N CYS A 863 24.57 -5.10 -6.82
CA CYS A 863 25.49 -6.19 -7.07
C CYS A 863 26.81 -5.63 -7.60
N ASP A 864 27.94 -6.11 -7.09
CA ASP A 864 29.28 -5.71 -7.59
C ASP A 864 29.57 -6.25 -8.99
N TYR A 865 28.74 -7.17 -9.48
CA TYR A 865 28.85 -7.80 -10.78
C TYR A 865 27.66 -7.35 -11.65
N PRO A 866 27.88 -6.39 -12.57
CA PRO A 866 26.80 -5.74 -13.30
C PRO A 866 26.07 -6.66 -14.30
N ASP A 867 26.66 -7.81 -14.67
CA ASP A 867 26.06 -8.80 -15.57
C ASP A 867 25.11 -9.78 -14.85
N ASN A 868 24.69 -9.47 -13.62
CA ASN A 868 23.80 -10.33 -12.84
C ASN A 868 22.33 -10.10 -13.21
N ASP A 869 21.78 -10.95 -14.08
CA ASP A 869 20.39 -10.90 -14.52
C ASP A 869 19.34 -11.05 -13.38
N ASP A 870 19.72 -11.59 -12.22
CA ASP A 870 18.78 -11.80 -11.10
C ASP A 870 18.54 -10.53 -10.26
N MET A 871 19.42 -9.53 -10.36
CA MET A 871 19.36 -8.29 -9.55
C MET A 871 19.59 -7.07 -10.44
N PRO A 872 18.61 -6.69 -11.27
CA PRO A 872 18.72 -5.50 -12.10
C PRO A 872 18.85 -4.25 -11.21
N ALA A 873 19.85 -3.42 -11.48
CA ALA A 873 20.09 -2.15 -10.77
C ALA A 873 19.10 -1.04 -11.19
N TRP A 874 17.83 -1.38 -11.39
CA TRP A 874 16.78 -0.47 -11.88
C TRP A 874 15.78 -0.19 -10.76
N PRO A 875 15.30 1.07 -10.63
CA PRO A 875 14.30 1.40 -9.63
C PRO A 875 13.05 0.56 -9.87
N SER A 876 12.61 -0.17 -8.84
CA SER A 876 11.47 -1.09 -8.98
C SER A 876 10.33 -0.74 -8.03
N SER A 877 9.11 -0.98 -8.49
CA SER A 877 7.92 -0.80 -7.66
C SER A 877 7.91 -1.80 -6.51
N CYS A 878 8.41 -3.02 -6.74
CA CYS A 878 8.48 -4.07 -5.72
C CYS A 878 9.38 -3.67 -4.55
N ASN A 879 10.66 -3.34 -4.82
CA ASN A 879 11.62 -2.97 -3.77
C ASN A 879 11.10 -1.80 -2.93
N THR A 880 10.51 -0.81 -3.61
CA THR A 880 9.95 0.38 -2.96
C THR A 880 8.73 0.06 -2.10
N ALA A 881 7.82 -0.81 -2.58
CA ALA A 881 6.66 -1.26 -1.83
C ALA A 881 7.05 -2.05 -0.56
N TRP A 882 8.08 -2.90 -0.65
CA TRP A 882 8.60 -3.61 0.50
C TRP A 882 9.19 -2.70 1.58
N MET A 883 9.87 -1.62 1.19
CA MET A 883 10.33 -0.61 2.14
C MET A 883 9.15 0.06 2.89
N ILE A 884 8.04 0.34 2.19
CA ILE A 884 6.82 0.88 2.82
C ILE A 884 6.27 -0.13 3.84
N LEU A 885 6.13 -1.39 3.45
CA LEU A 885 5.55 -2.45 4.28
C LEU A 885 6.41 -2.78 5.50
N ALA A 886 7.74 -2.80 5.34
CA ALA A 886 8.65 -3.00 6.46
C ALA A 886 8.64 -1.81 7.44
N CYS A 887 8.46 -0.57 6.95
CA CYS A 887 8.35 0.61 7.83
C CYS A 887 7.00 0.67 8.56
N ASN A 888 5.91 0.32 7.89
CA ASN A 888 4.56 0.40 8.41
C ASN A 888 3.69 -0.76 7.89
N PRO A 889 3.73 -1.93 8.54
CA PRO A 889 3.12 -3.16 8.00
C PRO A 889 1.60 -3.18 8.09
N GLN A 890 1.01 -2.53 9.11
CA GLN A 890 -0.46 -2.38 9.23
C GLN A 890 -1.27 -3.69 9.18
N GLY A 891 -0.68 -4.79 9.68
CA GLY A 891 -1.28 -6.11 9.67
C GLY A 891 -0.99 -6.93 8.41
N PHE A 892 -0.20 -6.40 7.47
CA PHE A 892 0.40 -7.18 6.39
C PHE A 892 1.13 -8.39 6.99
N TRP A 893 0.75 -9.58 6.52
CA TRP A 893 1.26 -10.87 7.02
C TRP A 893 1.27 -11.01 8.55
N ASN A 894 0.23 -10.46 9.18
CA ASN A 894 0.00 -10.50 10.63
C ASN A 894 1.06 -9.78 11.47
N VAL A 895 1.90 -8.95 10.83
CA VAL A 895 2.79 -8.06 11.56
C VAL A 895 2.03 -6.80 11.92
N THR A 896 1.66 -6.70 13.20
CA THR A 896 0.86 -5.58 13.76
C THR A 896 1.71 -4.51 14.43
N SER A 897 3.05 -4.63 14.37
CA SER A 897 3.98 -3.67 14.94
C SER A 897 3.67 -2.25 14.42
N PRO A 898 3.58 -1.24 15.31
CA PRO A 898 3.23 0.13 14.92
C PRO A 898 4.28 0.69 13.97
N ALA A 899 3.93 1.66 13.13
CA ALA A 899 4.89 2.33 12.25
C ALA A 899 6.18 2.68 12.99
N ILE A 900 7.34 2.45 12.36
CA ILE A 900 8.64 2.79 12.97
C ILE A 900 8.57 4.26 13.43
N PRO A 901 8.85 4.55 14.72
CA PRO A 901 8.74 5.91 15.25
C PRO A 901 9.55 6.91 14.41
N GLY A 902 9.08 8.17 14.38
CA GLY A 902 9.72 9.27 13.65
C GLY A 902 11.06 9.71 14.26
N SER A 903 12.03 8.80 14.29
CA SER A 903 13.38 9.02 14.76
C SER A 903 14.36 9.06 13.59
N TYR A 904 15.30 10.00 13.68
CA TYR A 904 16.51 9.99 12.89
C TYR A 904 17.41 8.85 13.37
N TYR A 905 17.67 7.87 12.50
CA TYR A 905 18.56 6.76 12.82
C TYR A 905 19.91 6.96 12.15
N ARG A 906 20.96 7.07 12.95
CA ARG A 906 22.35 7.15 12.50
C ARG A 906 22.91 5.73 12.40
N TYR A 907 23.46 5.38 11.24
CA TYR A 907 23.99 4.04 10.95
C TYR A 907 25.44 4.06 10.47
#